data_AF-A0A1A5YTZ9-F1
#
_entry.id   AF-A0A1A5YTZ9-F1
#
_cell.length_a   1.000
_cell.length_b   1.000
_cell.length_c   1.000
_cell.angle_alpha   90.00
_cell.angle_beta   90.00
_cell.angle_gamma   90.00
#
_symmetry.space_group_name_H-M   'P 1'
#
loop_
_entity.id
_entity.type
_entity.pdbx_description
1 polymer ?
#
loop_
_entity_poly.entity_id
_entity_poly.type
_entity_poly.pdbx_seq_one_letter_code
_entity_poly.pdbx_strand_id
1 'polypeptide(L)'
;MTPMEAIHRFKKGNYARSWTEVPLINPGYAWRDGMVSGNGEIGYVTSGSPYMDSFIFQHMWFNYPSPEPRQIPAELTGQLEEARQNVFGLNDQWKIKDEHGQTRRRTFYYSYHPGHQLRLNIEKRGSVSGYERWTNHETAETGVSFTDEHGRWTRTSFASREDNVSITKLERSSTGAKLNLIISIDDISAMCRAHNGMSEVKALRYKKLVDQEAEYIAQVVHYPSYEGSELAEGGYAGVTRVVVIGGTKKRVLLDESHEVMNVGQEQNPAIQIQDADEVYLITGSDRTHAMGKIEDFPAMTQYAIVEDLLRRSRAVFQKYSDARGHFQYSAALAPHATLHAAEFNAAAFTLAGDDADKGADNVTLIALQQAAGSRIHHAFMEQAYHQGRYAMVCSSGSSAPRLCGMWIGEWNPGWRGIYTLDANVNLQVAAMNTGHLTQAQLGYIVFFLRNAPDFADNAAMAYGMHDALQVSVNSDGDRAMHVEYDNDYPFQYWNAGASWCLLPIFEYWQCYGNQRIPIVDSMNIHALQPLLGVEDGGLSDEAFAELVKRGYLDLERDILLPLLTRQANFWEQICAPEYYTDADGNARYEAGKTSLEDGERYMIIPAYSPENNPIGYNSTITANATMDISAARDGLWMVIAMEKAVKRPGYEKAVEKWEGLLEQLPRYRFDADGALREWAMAEYTENNNHRHLSHLYGAWPAYETQNDASLAEASRIALQNRDKYNTEDATAGHGWMHKALVSARLKDGDGMAASLLPMMAEGGYYPSLMTDHDTNRRNHCYCTDTSYGVVAAVHEAVLFSNTGEIQLAPALPSHWSEGSMNGLMARTQTEVKSLSWNLRNGTVQATLRSGIDGNEIRLGAGIQWTKALVNGQEVQVLGDEAKPYILITLNADEDLNVVFQ
;
A
#
# COMPACT_ATOMS: atom_id res chain seq x y z
N MET A 1 -11.47 6.00 -48.44
CA MET A 1 -10.92 6.09 -47.08
C MET A 1 -11.54 4.96 -46.30
N THR A 2 -10.79 3.88 -46.08
CA THR A 2 -11.16 2.81 -45.15
C THR A 2 -10.99 3.32 -43.72
N PRO A 3 -11.84 2.93 -42.75
CA PRO A 3 -11.59 3.23 -41.35
C PRO A 3 -10.29 2.52 -40.98
N MET A 4 -9.26 3.28 -40.58
CA MET A 4 -8.14 2.68 -39.84
C MET A 4 -8.74 2.11 -38.57
N GLU A 5 -8.80 0.78 -38.48
CA GLU A 5 -8.90 0.08 -37.21
C GLU A 5 -7.88 0.73 -36.27
N ALA A 6 -8.36 1.31 -35.17
CA ALA A 6 -7.48 1.84 -34.14
C ALA A 6 -6.72 0.65 -33.56
N ILE A 7 -5.51 0.40 -34.05
CA ILE A 7 -4.64 -0.65 -33.52
C ILE A 7 -4.29 -0.25 -32.09
N HIS A 8 -4.81 -1.00 -31.13
CA HIS A 8 -4.44 -0.91 -29.73
C HIS A 8 -2.91 -0.98 -29.62
N ARG A 9 -2.28 0.08 -29.10
CA ARG A 9 -0.83 0.29 -29.22
C ARG A 9 0.00 -0.76 -28.49
N PHE A 10 -0.53 -1.32 -27.39
CA PHE A 10 0.13 -2.32 -26.56
C PHE A 10 -0.89 -3.37 -26.14
N LYS A 11 -0.53 -4.66 -26.16
CA LYS A 11 -1.44 -5.73 -25.71
C LYS A 11 -1.74 -5.67 -24.21
N LYS A 12 -0.79 -5.17 -23.40
CA LYS A 12 -0.90 -5.02 -21.95
C LYS A 12 -0.61 -3.58 -21.58
N GLY A 13 -1.67 -2.80 -21.45
CA GLY A 13 -1.58 -1.38 -21.15
C GLY A 13 -2.96 -0.76 -21.11
N ASN A 14 -2.98 0.55 -20.95
CA ASN A 14 -4.20 1.34 -20.98
C ASN A 14 -3.96 2.65 -21.71
N TYR A 15 -5.02 3.34 -22.12
CA TYR A 15 -4.89 4.61 -22.81
C TYR A 15 -6.15 5.47 -22.69
N ALA A 16 -5.96 6.78 -22.84
CA ALA A 16 -7.04 7.76 -22.89
C ALA A 16 -6.87 8.67 -24.11
N ARG A 17 -8.00 9.06 -24.72
CA ARG A 17 -8.03 10.01 -25.85
C ARG A 17 -8.32 11.45 -25.43
N SER A 18 -8.30 11.71 -24.13
CA SER A 18 -8.47 13.02 -23.51
C SER A 18 -7.28 13.33 -22.60
N TRP A 19 -7.10 14.61 -22.33
CA TRP A 19 -6.13 15.12 -21.38
C TRP A 19 -6.72 16.29 -20.61
N THR A 20 -6.15 16.51 -19.42
CA THR A 20 -6.41 17.69 -18.61
C THR A 20 -5.08 18.39 -18.43
N GLU A 21 -4.95 19.58 -19.01
CA GLU A 21 -3.77 20.40 -18.82
C GLU A 21 -3.73 20.91 -17.37
N VAL A 22 -2.56 20.82 -16.72
CA VAL A 22 -2.36 21.39 -15.38
C VAL A 22 -2.07 22.88 -15.54
N PRO A 23 -2.95 23.78 -15.10
CA PRO A 23 -2.74 25.23 -15.18
C PRO A 23 -1.46 25.67 -14.45
N LEU A 24 -0.85 26.77 -14.90
CA LEU A 24 0.30 27.37 -14.22
C LEU A 24 -0.05 27.94 -12.84
N ILE A 25 -1.27 28.44 -12.66
CA ILE A 25 -1.76 29.06 -11.43
C ILE A 25 -3.12 28.46 -11.11
N ASN A 26 -3.39 28.18 -9.84
CA ASN A 26 -4.63 27.57 -9.36
C ASN A 26 -4.99 26.27 -10.09
N PRO A 27 -4.11 25.26 -10.08
CA PRO A 27 -4.30 24.05 -10.87
C PRO A 27 -5.48 23.19 -10.41
N GLY A 28 -6.07 23.47 -9.24
CA GLY A 28 -7.11 22.65 -8.65
C GLY A 28 -6.68 21.19 -8.61
N TYR A 29 -7.56 20.28 -9.02
CA TYR A 29 -7.30 18.85 -9.02
C TYR A 29 -6.91 18.27 -10.39
N ALA A 30 -6.53 19.13 -11.35
CA ALA A 30 -6.19 18.73 -12.72
C ALA A 30 -5.10 17.67 -12.83
N TRP A 31 -4.18 17.63 -11.86
CA TRP A 31 -3.06 16.69 -11.84
C TRP A 31 -3.49 15.21 -11.74
N ARG A 32 -4.67 14.93 -11.17
CA ARG A 32 -5.13 13.56 -10.86
C ARG A 32 -5.51 12.74 -12.07
N ASP A 33 -5.86 13.42 -13.15
CA ASP A 33 -6.11 12.78 -14.43
C ASP A 33 -4.81 12.25 -15.03
N GLY A 34 -3.63 12.68 -14.55
CA GLY A 34 -2.32 12.34 -15.10
C GLY A 34 -2.00 10.85 -15.15
N MET A 35 -1.19 10.46 -16.13
CA MET A 35 -0.60 9.11 -16.18
C MET A 35 0.57 9.03 -15.19
N VAL A 36 0.81 7.86 -14.63
CA VAL A 36 1.78 7.67 -13.55
C VAL A 36 2.79 6.57 -13.90
N SER A 37 4.04 6.76 -13.50
CA SER A 37 5.10 5.73 -13.52
C SER A 37 5.94 5.83 -12.26
N GLY A 38 6.59 4.74 -11.87
CA GLY A 38 7.40 4.66 -10.66
C GLY A 38 8.20 3.37 -10.59
N ASN A 39 9.27 3.38 -9.79
CA ASN A 39 10.11 2.22 -9.52
C ASN A 39 10.04 1.74 -8.06
N GLY A 40 9.14 2.31 -7.26
CA GLY A 40 9.02 2.06 -5.82
C GLY A 40 9.83 3.01 -4.94
N GLU A 41 10.66 3.88 -5.52
CA GLU A 41 11.46 4.88 -4.80
C GLU A 41 11.25 6.28 -5.37
N ILE A 42 11.37 6.43 -6.69
CA ILE A 42 11.02 7.64 -7.44
C ILE A 42 9.91 7.36 -8.44
N GLY A 43 9.23 8.42 -8.86
CA GLY A 43 8.20 8.34 -9.89
C GLY A 43 7.80 9.72 -10.40
N TYR A 44 6.75 9.76 -11.21
CA TYR A 44 6.17 11.02 -11.67
C TYR A 44 4.69 10.88 -12.02
N VAL A 45 4.01 12.01 -12.01
CA VAL A 45 2.68 12.20 -12.63
C VAL A 45 2.86 13.11 -13.85
N THR A 46 2.39 12.66 -15.03
CA THR A 46 2.41 13.45 -16.27
C THR A 46 1.00 13.78 -16.75
N SER A 47 0.74 15.06 -17.06
CA SER A 47 -0.57 15.46 -17.61
C SER A 47 -0.77 14.95 -19.03
N GLY A 48 0.33 14.80 -19.78
CA GLY A 48 0.28 14.44 -21.19
C GLY A 48 -0.26 15.58 -22.06
N SER A 49 -0.28 16.84 -21.60
CA SER A 49 -0.78 17.95 -22.44
C SER A 49 0.08 18.10 -23.71
N PRO A 50 -0.50 18.17 -24.93
CA PRO A 50 0.24 18.26 -26.19
C PRO A 50 1.34 19.32 -26.21
N TYR A 51 1.05 20.51 -25.69
CA TYR A 51 1.97 21.66 -25.77
C TYR A 51 2.41 22.20 -24.40
N MET A 52 1.71 21.91 -23.30
CA MET A 52 2.10 22.38 -21.95
C MET A 52 2.12 21.23 -20.94
N ASP A 53 2.91 20.20 -21.22
CA ASP A 53 3.01 19.03 -20.34
C ASP A 53 3.65 19.38 -18.99
N SER A 54 3.22 18.69 -17.95
CA SER A 54 3.69 18.86 -16.58
C SER A 54 4.13 17.52 -16.03
N PHE A 55 5.35 17.44 -15.49
CA PHE A 55 5.85 16.29 -14.76
C PHE A 55 6.00 16.66 -13.29
N ILE A 56 5.23 16.03 -12.42
CA ILE A 56 5.34 16.20 -10.96
C ILE A 56 6.12 15.00 -10.42
N PHE A 57 7.38 15.22 -10.08
CA PHE A 57 8.27 14.15 -9.63
C PHE A 57 8.00 13.76 -8.18
N GLN A 58 8.21 12.49 -7.87
CA GLN A 58 7.95 11.86 -6.58
C GLN A 58 9.22 11.26 -6.02
N HIS A 59 9.28 11.16 -4.70
CA HIS A 59 10.24 10.34 -3.96
C HIS A 59 9.53 9.75 -2.75
N MET A 60 9.67 8.46 -2.48
CA MET A 60 8.90 7.74 -1.45
C MET A 60 9.08 8.34 -0.05
N TRP A 61 10.23 8.95 0.20
CA TRP A 61 10.62 9.51 1.50
C TRP A 61 10.40 11.01 1.62
N PHE A 62 9.70 11.67 0.71
CA PHE A 62 9.37 13.10 0.86
C PHE A 62 8.40 13.34 2.02
N ASN A 63 8.90 13.92 3.12
CA ASN A 63 8.13 14.23 4.31
C ASN A 63 8.31 15.71 4.66
N TYR A 64 7.21 16.45 4.67
CA TYR A 64 7.16 17.87 5.04
C TYR A 64 7.05 17.95 6.57
N PRO A 65 8.03 18.55 7.27
CA PRO A 65 8.03 18.55 8.72
C PRO A 65 6.94 19.44 9.32
N SER A 66 6.54 19.14 10.55
CA SER A 66 5.60 19.90 11.37
C SER A 66 6.29 20.37 12.67
N PRO A 67 5.78 21.43 13.33
CA PRO A 67 6.27 21.85 14.65
C PRO A 67 5.72 20.98 15.80
N GLU A 68 4.95 19.94 15.48
CA GLU A 68 4.33 19.06 16.47
C GLU A 68 5.39 18.17 17.14
N PRO A 69 5.21 17.77 18.42
CA PRO A 69 6.16 16.93 19.13
C PRO A 69 6.47 15.61 18.39
N ARG A 70 7.76 15.26 18.38
CA ARG A 70 8.33 14.05 17.76
C ARG A 70 8.76 13.01 18.81
N GLN A 71 8.00 12.90 19.90
CA GLN A 71 8.26 11.97 21.00
C GLN A 71 6.95 11.52 21.66
N ILE A 72 6.93 10.29 22.18
CA ILE A 72 5.78 9.78 22.93
C ILE A 72 5.61 10.62 24.21
N PRO A 73 4.40 11.11 24.54
CA PRO A 73 4.17 11.90 25.74
C PRO A 73 4.50 11.12 27.03
N ALA A 74 5.26 11.73 27.94
CA ALA A 74 5.75 11.08 29.15
C ALA A 74 4.63 10.74 30.15
N GLU A 75 3.53 11.47 30.11
CA GLU A 75 2.34 11.29 30.94
C GLU A 75 1.45 10.12 30.50
N LEU A 76 1.73 9.48 29.36
CA LEU A 76 0.86 8.46 28.79
C LEU A 76 0.71 7.24 29.70
N THR A 77 1.83 6.63 30.15
CA THR A 77 1.80 5.39 30.95
C THR A 77 1.02 5.56 32.26
N GLY A 78 1.15 6.73 32.89
CA GLY A 78 0.52 7.04 34.17
C GLY A 78 -1.02 7.07 34.14
N GLN A 79 -1.62 7.08 32.94
CA GLN A 79 -3.07 7.16 32.74
C GLN A 79 -3.71 5.79 32.46
N LEU A 80 -2.94 4.71 32.30
CA LEU A 80 -3.46 3.39 31.91
C LEU A 80 -4.48 2.82 32.90
N GLU A 81 -4.15 2.80 34.20
CA GLU A 81 -5.06 2.25 35.21
C GLU A 81 -6.32 3.12 35.35
N GLU A 82 -6.19 4.45 35.25
CA GLU A 82 -7.34 5.35 35.19
C GLU A 82 -8.23 5.01 33.98
N ALA A 83 -7.65 4.79 32.81
CA ALA A 83 -8.40 4.37 31.61
C ALA A 83 -9.13 3.04 31.82
N ARG A 84 -8.45 2.01 32.36
CA ARG A 84 -9.05 0.69 32.64
C ARG A 84 -10.23 0.78 33.58
N GLN A 85 -10.09 1.50 34.71
CA GLN A 85 -11.17 1.66 35.68
C GLN A 85 -12.37 2.42 35.11
N ASN A 86 -12.12 3.44 34.28
CA ASN A 86 -13.20 4.18 33.64
C ASN A 86 -13.93 3.35 32.58
N VAL A 87 -13.22 2.56 31.77
CA VAL A 87 -13.84 1.64 30.81
C VAL A 87 -14.66 0.56 31.54
N PHE A 88 -14.08 -0.07 32.58
CA PHE A 88 -14.77 -1.08 33.39
C PHE A 88 -16.02 -0.52 34.07
N GLY A 89 -15.94 0.70 34.59
CA GLY A 89 -17.05 1.43 35.19
C GLY A 89 -18.05 2.04 34.20
N LEU A 90 -17.89 1.81 32.89
CA LEU A 90 -18.69 2.39 31.82
C LEU A 90 -18.76 3.94 31.87
N ASN A 91 -17.70 4.60 32.31
CA ASN A 91 -17.59 6.05 32.33
C ASN A 91 -17.11 6.61 30.98
N ASP A 92 -18.04 6.86 30.07
CA ASP A 92 -17.77 7.44 28.75
C ASP A 92 -17.44 8.95 28.77
N GLN A 93 -17.46 9.59 29.95
CA GLN A 93 -17.11 10.99 30.13
C GLN A 93 -15.64 11.19 30.48
N TRP A 94 -14.89 10.12 30.75
CA TRP A 94 -13.45 10.21 31.00
C TRP A 94 -12.72 10.83 29.81
N LYS A 95 -11.68 11.61 30.11
CA LYS A 95 -10.85 12.27 29.10
C LYS A 95 -9.38 12.02 29.37
N ILE A 96 -8.68 11.59 28.32
CA ILE A 96 -7.21 11.55 28.27
C ILE A 96 -6.68 12.97 28.49
N LYS A 97 -5.67 13.10 29.35
CA LYS A 97 -5.05 14.36 29.73
C LYS A 97 -3.65 14.54 29.14
N ASP A 98 -3.25 15.78 28.90
CA ASP A 98 -1.89 16.19 28.60
C ASP A 98 -1.05 16.42 29.87
N GLU A 99 0.23 16.78 29.70
CA GLU A 99 1.16 17.10 30.79
C GLU A 99 0.70 18.24 31.73
N HIS A 100 -0.29 19.05 31.32
CA HIS A 100 -0.87 20.13 32.12
C HIS A 100 -2.20 19.73 32.78
N GLY A 101 -2.64 18.48 32.61
CA GLY A 101 -3.90 17.97 33.12
C GLY A 101 -5.13 18.43 32.33
N GLN A 102 -4.95 19.02 31.14
CA GLN A 102 -6.03 19.42 30.25
C GLN A 102 -6.39 18.28 29.31
N THR A 103 -7.59 18.31 28.71
CA THR A 103 -7.97 17.33 27.70
C THR A 103 -6.97 17.34 26.56
N ARG A 104 -6.36 16.18 26.30
CA ARG A 104 -5.37 16.03 25.24
C ARG A 104 -5.98 16.38 23.88
N ARG A 105 -5.24 17.16 23.11
CA ARG A 105 -5.47 17.37 21.68
C ARG A 105 -4.53 16.45 20.88
N ARG A 106 -5.05 15.85 19.81
CA ARG A 106 -4.25 15.10 18.85
C ARG A 106 -3.22 15.99 18.14
N THR A 107 -1.96 15.56 18.17
CA THR A 107 -0.86 16.11 17.37
C THR A 107 -0.78 15.37 16.04
N PHE A 108 0.10 15.79 15.14
CA PHE A 108 0.19 15.19 13.82
C PHE A 108 1.60 15.00 13.27
N TYR A 109 1.76 13.92 12.52
CA TYR A 109 2.96 13.52 11.79
C TYR A 109 3.32 14.46 10.64
N TYR A 110 4.51 14.23 10.08
CA TYR A 110 4.92 14.86 8.85
C TYR A 110 4.00 14.47 7.70
N SER A 111 3.87 15.36 6.72
CA SER A 111 2.99 15.15 5.56
C SER A 111 3.78 14.76 4.33
N TYR A 112 3.32 13.75 3.60
CA TYR A 112 3.82 13.45 2.27
C TYR A 112 3.59 14.64 1.32
N HIS A 113 4.51 14.87 0.39
CA HIS A 113 4.45 16.01 -0.53
C HIS A 113 5.05 15.71 -1.91
N PRO A 114 4.62 16.44 -2.96
CA PRO A 114 5.21 16.32 -4.29
C PRO A 114 6.63 16.91 -4.32
N GLY A 115 7.45 16.43 -5.25
CA GLY A 115 8.72 17.06 -5.62
C GLY A 115 8.52 18.25 -6.57
N HIS A 116 9.57 18.56 -7.33
CA HIS A 116 9.51 19.64 -8.31
C HIS A 116 8.54 19.31 -9.46
N GLN A 117 7.79 20.33 -9.90
CA GLN A 117 6.93 20.27 -11.08
C GLN A 117 7.65 20.87 -12.29
N LEU A 118 8.11 20.02 -13.20
CA LEU A 118 8.76 20.42 -14.44
C LEU A 118 7.70 20.69 -15.50
N ARG A 119 7.82 21.83 -16.18
CA ARG A 119 6.94 22.27 -17.26
C ARG A 119 7.66 22.18 -18.59
N LEU A 120 7.03 21.50 -19.55
CA LEU A 120 7.47 21.45 -20.94
C LEU A 120 6.52 22.30 -21.79
N ASN A 121 6.92 23.54 -22.07
CA ASN A 121 6.17 24.45 -22.92
C ASN A 121 6.68 24.36 -24.36
N ILE A 122 6.05 23.50 -25.15
CA ILE A 122 6.37 23.27 -26.55
C ILE A 122 5.64 24.31 -27.38
N GLU A 123 6.35 24.92 -28.34
CA GLU A 123 5.76 25.88 -29.25
C GLU A 123 4.53 25.30 -29.93
N LYS A 124 3.37 25.91 -29.71
CA LYS A 124 2.11 25.46 -30.31
C LYS A 124 2.18 25.68 -31.81
N ARG A 125 2.09 24.59 -32.56
CA ARG A 125 2.18 24.63 -34.01
C ARG A 125 0.87 24.45 -34.74
N GLY A 126 -0.24 24.17 -34.07
CA GLY A 126 -1.51 23.97 -34.76
C GLY A 126 -2.63 23.44 -33.87
N SER A 127 -3.73 23.08 -34.53
CA SER A 127 -4.84 22.35 -33.90
C SER A 127 -4.46 20.89 -33.66
N VAL A 128 -4.81 20.38 -32.48
CA VAL A 128 -4.52 19.00 -32.06
C VAL A 128 -5.59 18.05 -32.59
N SER A 129 -5.17 16.93 -33.17
CA SER A 129 -6.04 15.82 -33.58
C SER A 129 -5.36 14.47 -33.30
N GLY A 130 -6.14 13.39 -33.29
CA GLY A 130 -5.60 12.03 -33.08
C GLY A 130 -4.82 11.89 -31.77
N TYR A 131 -5.26 12.60 -30.71
CA TYR A 131 -4.60 12.59 -29.42
C TYR A 131 -4.80 11.24 -28.71
N GLU A 132 -3.71 10.75 -28.12
CA GLU A 132 -3.69 9.57 -27.27
C GLU A 132 -2.58 9.72 -26.23
N ARG A 133 -2.88 9.36 -24.98
CA ARG A 133 -1.87 9.11 -23.94
C ARG A 133 -2.06 7.72 -23.36
N TRP A 134 -0.98 7.07 -22.95
CA TRP A 134 -1.00 5.66 -22.56
C TRP A 134 -0.08 5.36 -21.38
N THR A 135 -0.32 4.19 -20.80
CA THR A 135 0.61 3.46 -19.93
C THR A 135 0.80 2.06 -20.51
N ASN A 136 2.03 1.66 -20.76
CA ASN A 136 2.39 0.28 -21.10
C ASN A 136 2.71 -0.46 -19.80
N HIS A 137 1.84 -1.38 -19.39
CA HIS A 137 1.98 -2.06 -18.10
C HIS A 137 3.18 -3.02 -18.05
N GLU A 138 3.64 -3.54 -19.19
CA GLU A 138 4.80 -4.44 -19.25
C GLU A 138 6.14 -3.71 -19.14
N THR A 139 6.19 -2.42 -19.45
CA THR A 139 7.45 -1.66 -19.48
C THR A 139 7.45 -0.44 -18.56
N ALA A 140 6.34 -0.17 -17.88
CA ALA A 140 6.05 1.06 -17.14
C ALA A 140 6.28 2.36 -17.93
N GLU A 141 6.30 2.28 -19.26
CA GLU A 141 6.42 3.44 -20.13
C GLU A 141 5.07 4.15 -20.26
N THR A 142 5.04 5.41 -19.85
CA THR A 142 3.94 6.33 -20.16
C THR A 142 4.27 7.11 -21.41
N GLY A 143 3.28 7.49 -22.21
CA GLY A 143 3.54 8.38 -23.33
C GLY A 143 2.32 9.11 -23.85
N VAL A 144 2.58 9.97 -24.83
CA VAL A 144 1.59 10.78 -25.52
C VAL A 144 1.94 10.92 -26.99
N SER A 145 0.90 10.92 -27.82
CA SER A 145 0.97 11.08 -29.26
C SER A 145 -0.17 11.96 -29.72
N PHE A 146 0.12 12.89 -30.62
CA PHE A 146 -0.89 13.73 -31.23
C PHE A 146 -0.42 14.20 -32.60
N THR A 147 -1.35 14.68 -33.42
CA THR A 147 -1.07 15.19 -34.77
C THR A 147 -1.50 16.65 -34.88
N ASP A 148 -0.63 17.47 -35.47
CA ASP A 148 -0.92 18.83 -35.94
C ASP A 148 -0.57 18.97 -37.44
N GLU A 149 -0.51 20.20 -37.95
CA GLU A 149 -0.14 20.49 -39.33
C GLU A 149 1.29 20.06 -39.74
N HIS A 150 2.15 19.78 -38.77
CA HIS A 150 3.49 19.23 -39.01
C HIS A 150 3.56 17.72 -38.81
N GLY A 151 2.42 17.03 -38.71
CA GLY A 151 2.36 15.58 -38.56
C GLY A 151 2.33 15.15 -37.10
N ARG A 152 2.75 13.90 -36.86
CA ARG A 152 2.62 13.25 -35.56
C ARG A 152 3.80 13.57 -34.66
N TRP A 153 3.52 13.97 -33.43
CA TRP A 153 4.47 14.15 -32.34
C TRP A 153 4.35 13.00 -31.35
N THR A 154 5.45 12.63 -30.71
CA THR A 154 5.46 11.58 -29.69
C THR A 154 6.41 11.96 -28.56
N ARG A 155 5.96 11.72 -27.33
CA ARG A 155 6.80 11.77 -26.13
C ARG A 155 6.57 10.52 -25.31
N THR A 156 7.65 9.97 -24.76
CA THR A 156 7.62 8.77 -23.93
C THR A 156 8.45 8.98 -22.68
N SER A 157 8.11 8.29 -21.59
CA SER A 157 8.81 8.38 -20.31
C SER A 157 8.67 7.11 -19.51
N PHE A 158 9.66 6.79 -18.68
CA PHE A 158 9.59 5.72 -17.68
C PHE A 158 10.45 6.07 -16.46
N ALA A 159 10.12 5.49 -15.30
CA ALA A 159 10.96 5.52 -14.10
C ALA A 159 11.81 4.24 -14.01
N SER A 160 13.12 4.35 -14.21
CA SER A 160 14.03 3.20 -14.31
C SER A 160 14.22 2.51 -12.96
N ARG A 161 13.91 1.21 -12.92
CA ARG A 161 14.29 0.28 -11.83
C ARG A 161 15.78 -0.03 -11.80
N GLU A 162 16.42 0.00 -12.97
CA GLU A 162 17.84 -0.31 -13.12
C GLU A 162 18.72 0.85 -12.63
N ASP A 163 18.31 2.09 -12.91
CA ASP A 163 19.19 3.25 -12.77
C ASP A 163 18.71 4.30 -11.75
N ASN A 164 17.52 4.10 -11.17
CA ASN A 164 16.89 5.00 -10.20
C ASN A 164 16.87 6.48 -10.67
N VAL A 165 16.45 6.68 -11.92
CA VAL A 165 16.14 7.97 -12.56
C VAL A 165 14.90 7.83 -13.45
N SER A 166 14.16 8.92 -13.66
CA SER A 166 13.14 9.00 -14.71
C SER A 166 13.77 9.49 -16.01
N ILE A 167 13.38 8.89 -17.14
CA ILE A 167 13.92 9.23 -18.45
C ILE A 167 12.76 9.59 -19.38
N THR A 168 12.78 10.79 -19.95
CA THR A 168 11.78 11.28 -20.91
C THR A 168 12.44 11.51 -22.27
N LYS A 169 11.78 11.07 -23.34
CA LYS A 169 12.16 11.34 -24.74
C LYS A 169 11.10 12.20 -25.41
N LEU A 170 11.55 13.24 -26.10
CA LEU A 170 10.75 14.01 -27.05
C LEU A 170 11.36 13.86 -28.43
N GLU A 171 10.53 13.58 -29.43
CA GLU A 171 10.94 13.43 -30.82
C GLU A 171 10.40 14.57 -31.68
N ARG A 172 11.17 14.98 -32.69
CA ARG A 172 10.67 15.78 -33.81
C ARG A 172 9.44 15.14 -34.44
N SER A 173 8.65 15.94 -35.16
CA SER A 173 7.45 15.43 -35.80
C SER A 173 7.77 14.39 -36.88
N SER A 174 6.75 13.60 -37.25
CA SER A 174 6.85 12.62 -38.33
C SER A 174 7.16 13.22 -39.71
N THR A 175 7.01 14.54 -39.90
CA THR A 175 7.42 15.24 -41.14
C THR A 175 8.80 15.88 -41.04
N GLY A 176 9.47 15.75 -39.89
CA GLY A 176 10.80 16.29 -39.62
C GLY A 176 10.80 17.70 -39.02
N ALA A 177 9.64 18.25 -38.63
CA ALA A 177 9.58 19.55 -37.96
C ALA A 177 10.25 19.47 -36.59
N LYS A 178 11.14 20.43 -36.33
CA LYS A 178 12.03 20.42 -35.18
C LYS A 178 11.34 20.86 -33.89
N LEU A 179 11.86 20.38 -32.77
CA LEU A 179 11.40 20.74 -31.42
C LEU A 179 11.89 22.14 -31.04
N ASN A 180 10.94 22.97 -30.63
CA ASN A 180 11.17 24.28 -30.03
C ASN A 180 10.35 24.34 -28.74
N LEU A 181 11.03 24.52 -27.60
CA LEU A 181 10.38 24.47 -26.29
C LEU A 181 11.15 25.23 -25.21
N ILE A 182 10.42 25.57 -24.15
CA ILE A 182 10.96 26.07 -22.88
C ILE A 182 10.73 25.01 -21.82
N ILE A 183 11.79 24.66 -21.09
CA ILE A 183 11.75 23.82 -19.91
C ILE A 183 11.92 24.70 -18.68
N SER A 184 10.92 24.72 -17.81
CA SER A 184 10.92 25.50 -16.56
C SER A 184 10.46 24.66 -15.37
N ILE A 185 10.65 25.17 -14.17
CA ILE A 185 10.08 24.60 -12.94
C ILE A 185 9.01 25.57 -12.43
N ASP A 186 7.80 25.06 -12.19
CA ASP A 186 6.70 25.86 -11.68
C ASP A 186 6.96 26.25 -10.21
N ASP A 187 6.40 27.37 -9.77
CA ASP A 187 6.55 27.82 -8.38
C ASP A 187 5.80 26.90 -7.41
N ILE A 188 6.40 26.62 -6.26
CA ILE A 188 5.76 25.80 -5.22
C ILE A 188 4.41 26.41 -4.79
N SER A 189 4.33 27.75 -4.66
CA SER A 189 3.08 28.46 -4.32
C SER A 189 1.95 28.21 -5.31
N ALA A 190 2.28 27.95 -6.58
CA ALA A 190 1.32 27.74 -7.64
C ALA A 190 0.83 26.29 -7.74
N MET A 191 1.47 25.35 -7.04
CA MET A 191 1.06 23.95 -7.01
C MET A 191 -0.22 23.73 -6.20
N CYS A 192 -0.89 22.60 -6.43
CA CYS A 192 -2.16 22.31 -5.78
C CYS A 192 -2.03 22.32 -4.25
N ARG A 193 -2.95 23.03 -3.59
CA ARG A 193 -3.07 23.18 -2.12
C ARG A 193 -1.85 23.76 -1.39
N ALA A 194 -0.88 24.36 -2.08
CA ALA A 194 0.25 25.04 -1.44
C ALA A 194 -0.14 26.25 -0.55
N HIS A 195 -1.38 26.76 -0.68
CA HIS A 195 -1.91 27.88 0.11
C HIS A 195 -3.10 27.53 1.02
N ASN A 196 -3.67 26.33 0.86
CA ASN A 196 -4.97 25.97 1.42
C ASN A 196 -4.88 24.75 2.36
N GLY A 197 -3.74 24.60 3.06
CA GLY A 197 -3.43 23.44 3.91
C GLY A 197 -3.08 23.83 5.36
N MET A 198 -3.01 22.83 6.25
CA MET A 198 -2.52 23.00 7.62
C MET A 198 -0.98 23.02 7.72
N SER A 199 -0.29 22.66 6.64
CA SER A 199 1.16 22.81 6.54
C SER A 199 1.52 24.26 6.21
N GLU A 200 2.50 24.79 6.91
CA GLU A 200 3.04 26.13 6.66
C GLU A 200 3.95 26.17 5.43
N VAL A 201 3.51 25.67 4.25
CA VAL A 201 4.36 25.50 3.06
C VAL A 201 5.20 26.76 2.74
N LYS A 202 4.68 27.96 3.04
CA LYS A 202 5.36 29.27 2.93
C LYS A 202 6.63 29.43 3.79
N ALA A 203 6.83 28.56 4.78
CA ALA A 203 8.02 28.49 5.62
C ALA A 203 9.21 27.83 4.90
N LEU A 204 8.97 27.13 3.78
CA LEU A 204 10.03 26.60 2.93
C LEU A 204 10.89 27.73 2.35
N ARG A 205 12.15 27.39 2.09
CA ARG A 205 13.05 28.19 1.28
C ARG A 205 13.58 27.32 0.16
N TYR A 206 13.49 27.80 -1.07
CA TYR A 206 13.99 27.06 -2.22
C TYR A 206 14.74 27.93 -3.21
N LYS A 207 15.43 27.28 -4.14
CA LYS A 207 16.03 27.92 -5.31
C LYS A 207 15.75 27.12 -6.56
N LYS A 208 15.54 27.82 -7.67
CA LYS A 208 15.58 27.24 -9.01
C LYS A 208 16.97 27.47 -9.59
N LEU A 209 17.60 26.40 -10.07
CA LEU A 209 18.94 26.42 -10.61
C LEU A 209 18.89 26.02 -12.08
N VAL A 210 19.55 26.79 -12.95
CA VAL A 210 19.82 26.40 -14.32
C VAL A 210 21.29 26.62 -14.59
N ASP A 211 21.94 25.56 -15.03
CA ASP A 211 23.34 25.59 -15.45
C ASP A 211 23.58 26.62 -16.57
N GLN A 212 24.77 27.23 -16.59
CA GLN A 212 25.09 28.28 -17.56
C GLN A 212 25.04 27.76 -19.01
N GLU A 213 25.48 26.53 -19.24
CA GLU A 213 25.45 25.87 -20.55
C GLU A 213 24.14 25.08 -20.77
N ALA A 214 23.14 25.32 -19.93
CA ALA A 214 21.87 24.60 -19.91
C ALA A 214 22.05 23.07 -19.84
N GLU A 215 23.07 22.57 -19.13
CA GLU A 215 23.23 21.12 -18.90
C GLU A 215 22.12 20.52 -18.05
N TYR A 216 21.62 21.27 -17.07
CA TYR A 216 20.56 20.82 -16.19
C TYR A 216 19.71 22.00 -15.67
N ILE A 217 18.51 21.65 -15.24
CA ILE A 217 17.62 22.48 -14.43
C ILE A 217 17.30 21.73 -13.13
N ALA A 218 17.25 22.43 -12.00
CA ALA A 218 17.01 21.82 -10.70
C ALA A 218 16.20 22.72 -9.76
N GLN A 219 15.53 22.09 -8.81
CA GLN A 219 14.97 22.74 -7.62
C GLN A 219 15.65 22.14 -6.40
N VAL A 220 16.16 22.98 -5.51
CA VAL A 220 16.71 22.58 -4.21
C VAL A 220 15.94 23.32 -3.13
N VAL A 221 15.55 22.60 -2.09
CA VAL A 221 14.62 23.08 -1.07
C VAL A 221 15.16 22.74 0.32
N HIS A 222 15.15 23.73 1.20
CA HIS A 222 15.34 23.54 2.63
C HIS A 222 13.96 23.47 3.30
N TYR A 223 13.74 22.45 4.12
CA TYR A 223 12.52 22.34 4.93
C TYR A 223 12.49 23.41 6.03
N PRO A 224 11.33 23.80 6.58
CA PRO A 224 11.33 24.63 7.78
C PRO A 224 12.05 23.93 8.94
N SER A 225 12.78 24.70 9.74
CA SER A 225 13.52 24.19 10.91
C SER A 225 12.64 24.27 12.16
N TYR A 226 12.21 23.12 12.68
CA TYR A 226 11.49 23.02 13.95
C TYR A 226 12.33 22.34 15.01
N GLU A 227 12.17 22.77 16.26
CA GLU A 227 12.84 22.14 17.40
C GLU A 227 12.42 20.67 17.54
N GLY A 228 13.39 19.78 17.76
CA GLY A 228 13.15 18.33 17.89
C GLY A 228 12.89 17.58 16.59
N SER A 229 12.84 18.27 15.43
CA SER A 229 12.67 17.64 14.12
C SER A 229 13.96 16.99 13.61
N GLU A 230 13.88 15.74 13.16
CA GLU A 230 14.96 15.03 12.45
C GLU A 230 15.27 15.64 11.07
N LEU A 231 14.44 16.58 10.61
CA LEU A 231 14.57 17.32 9.36
C LEU A 231 14.83 18.82 9.58
N ALA A 232 15.21 19.24 10.80
CA ALA A 232 15.49 20.65 11.10
C ALA A 232 16.58 21.25 10.20
N GLU A 233 17.62 20.46 9.88
CA GLU A 233 18.66 20.79 8.92
C GLU A 233 18.48 20.03 7.59
N GLY A 234 17.26 19.57 7.31
CA GLY A 234 16.92 18.72 6.17
C GLY A 234 16.38 19.48 4.97
N GLY A 235 16.31 18.79 3.83
CA GLY A 235 15.79 19.34 2.59
C GLY A 235 15.60 18.27 1.52
N TYR A 236 15.22 18.70 0.33
CA TYR A 236 15.13 17.83 -0.84
C TYR A 236 15.62 18.53 -2.10
N ALA A 237 15.89 17.74 -3.13
CA ALA A 237 16.22 18.27 -4.45
C ALA A 237 15.65 17.39 -5.57
N GLY A 238 15.37 18.05 -6.69
CA GLY A 238 15.10 17.40 -7.96
C GLY A 238 15.96 18.01 -9.05
N VAL A 239 16.57 17.16 -9.87
CA VAL A 239 17.51 17.57 -10.93
C VAL A 239 17.10 16.90 -12.24
N THR A 240 16.97 17.69 -13.30
CA THR A 240 16.74 17.22 -14.66
C THR A 240 17.91 17.59 -15.55
N ARG A 241 18.69 16.60 -16.00
CA ARG A 241 19.71 16.77 -17.04
C ARG A 241 19.04 16.86 -18.40
N VAL A 242 19.47 17.80 -19.23
CA VAL A 242 18.90 18.06 -20.56
C VAL A 242 19.91 17.72 -21.65
N VAL A 243 19.58 16.74 -22.48
CA VAL A 243 20.37 16.32 -23.64
C VAL A 243 19.61 16.69 -24.90
N VAL A 244 20.29 17.34 -25.85
CA VAL A 244 19.72 17.82 -27.10
C VAL A 244 20.50 17.22 -28.26
N ILE A 245 19.81 16.52 -29.16
CA ILE A 245 20.37 15.97 -30.41
C ILE A 245 19.82 16.80 -31.56
N GLY A 246 20.73 17.40 -32.34
CA GLY A 246 20.37 18.43 -33.32
C GLY A 246 19.87 19.72 -32.64
N GLY A 247 20.06 20.87 -33.27
CA GLY A 247 19.64 22.16 -32.70
C GLY A 247 20.54 22.67 -31.57
N THR A 248 20.00 23.56 -30.74
CA THR A 248 20.72 24.23 -29.65
C THR A 248 19.89 24.31 -28.39
N LYS A 249 20.56 24.47 -27.24
CA LYS A 249 19.95 24.82 -25.96
C LYS A 249 20.69 26.00 -25.36
N LYS A 250 19.98 26.84 -24.62
CA LYS A 250 20.57 27.93 -23.84
C LYS A 250 19.75 28.22 -22.60
N ARG A 251 20.43 28.76 -21.61
CA ARG A 251 19.81 29.35 -20.43
C ARG A 251 19.05 30.61 -20.82
N VAL A 252 17.84 30.78 -20.29
CA VAL A 252 17.03 32.00 -20.43
C VAL A 252 16.43 32.37 -19.07
N LEU A 253 16.03 33.63 -18.92
CA LEU A 253 15.30 34.12 -17.75
C LEU A 253 13.88 34.47 -18.20
N LEU A 254 12.88 33.84 -17.58
CA LEU A 254 11.48 34.16 -17.80
C LEU A 254 11.05 35.32 -16.90
N ASP A 255 9.83 35.81 -17.08
CA ASP A 255 9.26 36.87 -16.25
C ASP A 255 9.30 36.48 -14.76
N GLU A 256 9.59 37.46 -13.91
CA GLU A 256 9.65 37.26 -12.46
C GLU A 256 8.29 36.83 -11.93
N SER A 257 8.28 35.77 -11.12
CA SER A 257 7.06 35.29 -10.46
C SER A 257 6.78 35.97 -9.13
N HIS A 258 7.74 36.73 -8.59
CA HIS A 258 7.70 37.32 -7.25
C HIS A 258 7.40 36.30 -6.13
N GLU A 259 7.87 35.07 -6.31
CA GLU A 259 7.74 34.01 -5.33
C GLU A 259 8.60 34.29 -4.08
N VAL A 260 7.94 34.42 -2.93
CA VAL A 260 8.60 34.77 -1.67
C VAL A 260 9.40 33.63 -1.06
N MET A 261 9.05 32.38 -1.36
CA MET A 261 9.79 31.21 -0.89
C MET A 261 11.09 30.99 -1.68
N ASN A 262 11.19 31.52 -2.90
CA ASN A 262 12.35 31.39 -3.74
C ASN A 262 13.41 32.43 -3.32
N VAL A 263 14.46 31.96 -2.65
CA VAL A 263 15.59 32.79 -2.18
C VAL A 263 16.78 32.75 -3.14
N GLY A 264 16.55 32.29 -4.37
CA GLY A 264 17.52 32.37 -5.45
C GLY A 264 17.73 33.82 -5.90
N GLN A 265 18.94 34.14 -6.36
CA GLN A 265 19.24 35.44 -6.98
C GLN A 265 18.39 35.69 -8.22
N GLU A 266 18.08 34.63 -8.97
CA GLU A 266 17.18 34.66 -10.12
C GLU A 266 15.91 33.87 -9.82
N GLN A 267 14.76 34.48 -10.08
CA GLN A 267 13.46 33.91 -9.70
C GLN A 267 12.97 32.84 -10.68
N ASN A 268 13.13 33.05 -11.99
CA ASN A 268 12.53 32.17 -12.99
C ASN A 268 13.48 31.76 -14.13
N PRO A 269 14.66 31.20 -13.81
CA PRO A 269 15.56 30.69 -14.84
C PRO A 269 14.96 29.44 -15.51
N ALA A 270 15.16 29.32 -16.82
CA ALA A 270 14.65 28.23 -17.64
C ALA A 270 15.66 27.82 -18.73
N ILE A 271 15.40 26.71 -19.41
CA ILE A 271 16.17 26.25 -20.56
C ILE A 271 15.31 26.41 -21.82
N GLN A 272 15.81 27.17 -22.79
CA GLN A 272 15.21 27.25 -24.12
C GLN A 272 15.94 26.28 -25.07
N ILE A 273 15.17 25.47 -25.79
CA ILE A 273 15.64 24.56 -26.83
C ILE A 273 15.12 25.03 -28.18
N GLN A 274 15.99 25.09 -29.18
CA GLN A 274 15.68 25.53 -30.53
C GLN A 274 16.14 24.51 -31.57
N ASP A 275 15.27 24.23 -32.54
CA ASP A 275 15.53 23.41 -33.72
C ASP A 275 16.09 21.99 -33.44
N ALA A 276 15.66 21.37 -32.34
CA ALA A 276 16.14 20.04 -31.96
C ALA A 276 15.48 18.90 -32.74
N ASP A 277 16.26 17.84 -33.03
CA ASP A 277 15.71 16.58 -33.55
C ASP A 277 15.12 15.75 -32.42
N GLU A 278 15.82 15.66 -31.30
CA GLU A 278 15.43 14.89 -30.13
C GLU A 278 15.87 15.60 -28.85
N VAL A 279 15.06 15.46 -27.81
CA VAL A 279 15.40 15.93 -26.46
C VAL A 279 15.22 14.78 -25.49
N TYR A 280 16.25 14.54 -24.67
CA TYR A 280 16.20 13.58 -23.58
C TYR A 280 16.34 14.29 -22.24
N LEU A 281 15.47 13.94 -21.31
CA LEU A 281 15.50 14.43 -19.93
C LEU A 281 15.82 13.24 -19.02
N ILE A 282 16.84 13.38 -18.19
CA ILE A 282 17.21 12.38 -17.18
C ILE A 282 17.05 13.04 -15.82
N THR A 283 16.00 12.64 -15.10
CA THR A 283 15.55 13.29 -13.88
C THR A 283 15.71 12.39 -12.65
N GLY A 284 16.31 12.92 -11.59
CA GLY A 284 16.37 12.29 -10.28
C GLY A 284 15.78 13.20 -9.20
N SER A 285 15.30 12.60 -8.12
CA SER A 285 14.79 13.28 -6.94
C SER A 285 15.25 12.54 -5.69
N ASP A 286 15.60 13.27 -4.63
CA ASP A 286 16.08 12.68 -3.37
C ASP A 286 15.85 13.65 -2.19
N ARG A 287 15.97 13.14 -0.95
CA ARG A 287 15.90 13.90 0.30
C ARG A 287 17.23 13.82 1.06
N THR A 288 17.54 14.83 1.86
CA THR A 288 18.68 14.82 2.78
C THR A 288 18.31 15.33 4.17
N HIS A 289 19.01 14.83 5.19
CA HIS A 289 18.97 15.35 6.56
C HIS A 289 20.07 16.39 6.83
N ALA A 290 20.89 16.73 5.82
CA ALA A 290 22.09 17.57 5.96
C ALA A 290 22.17 18.67 4.88
N MET A 291 21.13 19.50 4.79
CA MET A 291 21.08 20.74 4.01
C MET A 291 21.76 21.93 4.72
N GLY A 292 22.04 21.81 6.02
CA GLY A 292 22.63 22.87 6.84
C GLY A 292 21.55 23.69 7.55
N LYS A 293 21.87 24.92 7.98
CA LYS A 293 20.89 25.80 8.62
C LYS A 293 20.07 26.56 7.59
N ILE A 294 18.78 26.73 7.88
CA ILE A 294 17.86 27.43 6.96
C ILE A 294 18.25 28.91 6.77
N GLU A 295 18.85 29.55 7.78
CA GLU A 295 19.31 30.93 7.70
C GLU A 295 20.51 31.10 6.76
N ASP A 296 21.33 30.07 6.60
CA ASP A 296 22.50 30.06 5.72
C ASP A 296 22.09 29.74 4.27
N PHE A 297 20.97 29.04 4.09
CA PHE A 297 20.48 28.56 2.79
C PHE A 297 20.39 29.65 1.70
N PRO A 298 19.93 30.89 1.95
CA PRO A 298 19.95 31.97 0.95
C PRO A 298 21.35 32.27 0.39
N ALA A 299 22.41 32.18 1.21
CA ALA A 299 23.78 32.45 0.80
C ALA A 299 24.48 31.24 0.15
N MET A 300 23.99 30.02 0.38
CA MET A 300 24.57 28.80 -0.20
C MET A 300 24.49 28.76 -1.73
N THR A 301 25.51 28.23 -2.38
CA THR A 301 25.55 28.07 -3.85
C THR A 301 25.89 26.65 -4.31
N GLN A 302 26.19 25.74 -3.37
CA GLN A 302 26.57 24.35 -3.61
C GLN A 302 25.77 23.45 -2.68
N TYR A 303 25.39 22.28 -3.19
CA TYR A 303 24.48 21.36 -2.52
C TYR A 303 24.88 19.92 -2.85
N ALA A 304 25.32 19.14 -1.85
CA ALA A 304 25.77 17.76 -2.05
C ALA A 304 24.70 16.89 -2.73
N ILE A 305 23.43 17.03 -2.32
CA ILE A 305 22.31 16.30 -2.91
C ILE A 305 22.13 16.60 -4.41
N VAL A 306 22.36 17.85 -4.85
CA VAL A 306 22.29 18.21 -6.27
C VAL A 306 23.47 17.59 -7.03
N GLU A 307 24.67 17.63 -6.45
CA GLU A 307 25.86 17.03 -7.05
C GLU A 307 25.74 15.51 -7.21
N ASP A 308 25.13 14.84 -6.25
CA ASP A 308 24.86 13.40 -6.29
C ASP A 308 23.84 13.02 -7.36
N LEU A 309 22.75 13.76 -7.45
CA LEU A 309 21.76 13.58 -8.53
C LEU A 309 22.36 13.87 -9.91
N LEU A 310 23.24 14.87 -10.03
CA LEU A 310 23.99 15.17 -11.26
C LEU A 310 25.01 14.08 -11.59
N ARG A 311 25.67 13.49 -10.60
CA ARG A 311 26.58 12.35 -10.79
C ARG A 311 25.81 11.12 -11.28
N ARG A 312 24.65 10.82 -10.70
CA ARG A 312 23.77 9.72 -11.13
C ARG A 312 23.30 9.93 -12.58
N SER A 313 22.73 11.10 -12.90
CA SER A 313 22.27 11.39 -14.27
C SER A 313 23.38 11.38 -15.31
N ARG A 314 24.60 11.82 -14.97
CA ARG A 314 25.79 11.70 -15.84
C ARG A 314 26.19 10.25 -16.07
N ALA A 315 26.18 9.41 -15.04
CA ALA A 315 26.49 7.99 -15.17
C ALA A 315 25.49 7.28 -16.10
N VAL A 316 24.20 7.58 -15.97
CA VAL A 316 23.15 7.06 -16.88
C VAL A 316 23.36 7.54 -18.31
N PHE A 317 23.61 8.84 -18.51
CA PHE A 317 23.92 9.38 -19.82
C PHE A 317 25.12 8.66 -20.46
N GLN A 318 26.21 8.47 -19.72
CA GLN A 318 27.40 7.77 -20.21
C GLN A 318 27.13 6.28 -20.51
N LYS A 319 26.36 5.60 -19.65
CA LYS A 319 26.01 4.18 -19.79
C LYS A 319 25.26 3.89 -21.09
N TYR A 320 24.38 4.79 -21.52
CA TYR A 320 23.49 4.57 -22.66
C TYR A 320 23.76 5.47 -23.88
N SER A 321 24.89 6.18 -23.92
CA SER A 321 25.31 6.91 -25.11
C SER A 321 26.08 6.01 -26.08
N ASP A 322 25.84 6.19 -27.38
CA ASP A 322 26.59 5.51 -28.44
C ASP A 322 28.00 6.09 -28.62
N ALA A 323 28.77 5.52 -29.56
CA ALA A 323 30.14 5.96 -29.85
C ALA A 323 30.24 7.42 -30.37
N ARG A 324 29.12 8.03 -30.77
CA ARG A 324 29.02 9.44 -31.19
C ARG A 324 28.54 10.34 -30.05
N GLY A 325 28.27 9.78 -28.87
CA GLY A 325 27.75 10.50 -27.71
C GLY A 325 26.24 10.71 -27.74
N HIS A 326 25.51 10.07 -28.66
CA HIS A 326 24.05 10.19 -28.75
C HIS A 326 23.39 9.20 -27.77
N PHE A 327 22.54 9.73 -26.89
CA PHE A 327 21.81 8.93 -25.91
C PHE A 327 20.80 8.00 -26.59
N GLN A 328 20.79 6.73 -26.19
CA GLN A 328 19.94 5.68 -26.77
C GLN A 328 18.85 5.28 -25.78
N TYR A 329 17.66 5.88 -25.92
CA TYR A 329 16.53 5.63 -25.00
C TYR A 329 16.10 4.16 -24.95
N SER A 330 16.07 3.45 -26.07
CA SER A 330 15.73 2.02 -26.10
C SER A 330 16.74 1.16 -25.33
N ALA A 331 18.01 1.55 -25.32
CA ALA A 331 19.05 0.87 -24.54
C ALA A 331 18.87 1.10 -23.03
N ALA A 332 18.37 2.28 -22.63
CA ALA A 332 18.03 2.57 -21.24
C ALA A 332 16.73 1.89 -20.79
N LEU A 333 15.73 1.79 -21.67
CA LEU A 333 14.44 1.15 -21.38
C LEU A 333 14.58 -0.37 -21.22
N ALA A 334 15.42 -1.03 -22.03
CA ALA A 334 15.52 -2.49 -22.07
C ALA A 334 15.81 -3.18 -20.72
N PRO A 335 16.84 -2.80 -19.92
CA PRO A 335 17.11 -3.43 -18.63
C PRO A 335 15.97 -3.18 -17.62
N HIS A 336 15.43 -1.96 -17.58
CA HIS A 336 14.26 -1.65 -16.75
C HIS A 336 13.05 -2.52 -17.13
N ALA A 337 12.72 -2.60 -18.42
CA ALA A 337 11.59 -3.36 -18.91
C ALA A 337 11.72 -4.85 -18.59
N THR A 338 12.93 -5.41 -18.58
CA THR A 338 13.16 -6.80 -18.16
C THR A 338 12.80 -7.01 -16.69
N LEU A 339 13.27 -6.12 -15.80
CA LEU A 339 12.95 -6.18 -14.37
C LEU A 339 11.45 -5.98 -14.11
N HIS A 340 10.86 -4.97 -14.75
CA HIS A 340 9.46 -4.61 -14.56
C HIS A 340 8.50 -5.65 -15.14
N ALA A 341 8.76 -6.15 -16.34
CA ALA A 341 7.92 -7.15 -16.99
C ALA A 341 7.90 -8.46 -16.22
N ALA A 342 8.99 -8.85 -15.55
CA ALA A 342 9.04 -10.05 -14.73
C ALA A 342 8.01 -9.99 -13.59
N GLU A 343 7.96 -8.87 -12.87
CA GLU A 343 6.96 -8.63 -11.81
C GLU A 343 5.55 -8.53 -12.39
N PHE A 344 5.34 -7.67 -13.40
CA PHE A 344 3.99 -7.45 -13.93
C PHE A 344 3.39 -8.71 -14.55
N ASN A 345 4.17 -9.46 -15.33
CA ASN A 345 3.69 -10.65 -16.06
C ASN A 345 3.60 -11.91 -15.20
N ALA A 346 4.06 -11.88 -13.96
CA ALA A 346 3.99 -13.04 -13.07
C ALA A 346 2.55 -13.47 -12.78
N ALA A 347 1.57 -12.55 -12.83
CA ALA A 347 0.16 -12.90 -12.75
C ALA A 347 -0.69 -12.25 -13.84
N ALA A 348 -1.71 -12.96 -14.31
CA ALA A 348 -2.63 -12.47 -15.36
C ALA A 348 -4.07 -12.95 -15.11
N PHE A 349 -5.03 -12.05 -15.29
CA PHE A 349 -6.45 -12.30 -15.08
C PHE A 349 -7.26 -11.98 -16.34
N THR A 350 -8.22 -12.84 -16.67
CA THR A 350 -9.11 -12.64 -17.83
C THR A 350 -10.51 -13.15 -17.53
N LEU A 351 -11.52 -12.49 -18.05
CA LEU A 351 -12.93 -12.87 -18.00
C LEU A 351 -13.49 -13.02 -19.41
N ALA A 352 -14.39 -13.98 -19.63
CA ALA A 352 -15.16 -14.06 -20.87
C ALA A 352 -16.35 -13.08 -20.81
N GLY A 353 -16.68 -12.43 -21.93
CA GLY A 353 -17.78 -11.46 -22.02
C GLY A 353 -17.31 -10.02 -22.15
N ASP A 354 -18.19 -9.16 -22.67
CA ASP A 354 -17.90 -7.77 -23.05
C ASP A 354 -16.66 -7.64 -23.99
N ASP A 355 -16.39 -8.67 -24.82
CA ASP A 355 -15.17 -8.75 -25.64
C ASP A 355 -15.05 -7.64 -26.69
N ALA A 356 -16.18 -7.08 -27.13
CA ALA A 356 -16.21 -5.93 -28.05
C ALA A 356 -15.57 -4.67 -27.46
N ASP A 357 -15.53 -4.57 -26.12
CA ASP A 357 -15.09 -3.37 -25.39
C ASP A 357 -13.68 -3.52 -24.81
N LYS A 358 -13.06 -4.70 -24.85
CA LYS A 358 -11.71 -4.95 -24.29
C LYS A 358 -10.61 -4.07 -24.92
N GLY A 359 -10.85 -3.52 -26.11
CA GLY A 359 -9.96 -2.58 -26.78
C GLY A 359 -10.34 -1.11 -26.60
N ALA A 360 -11.34 -0.79 -25.78
CA ALA A 360 -11.81 0.58 -25.58
C ALA A 360 -10.83 1.41 -24.73
N ASP A 361 -10.89 2.74 -24.87
CA ASP A 361 -10.09 3.64 -24.05
C ASP A 361 -10.67 3.76 -22.62
N ASN A 362 -9.86 4.22 -21.68
CA ASN A 362 -10.20 4.31 -20.25
C ASN A 362 -11.51 5.07 -20.00
N VAL A 363 -11.73 6.20 -20.69
CA VAL A 363 -12.93 7.02 -20.46
C VAL A 363 -14.18 6.27 -20.92
N THR A 364 -14.08 5.55 -22.04
CA THR A 364 -15.15 4.70 -22.54
C THR A 364 -15.43 3.53 -21.59
N LEU A 365 -14.38 2.83 -21.10
CA LEU A 365 -14.54 1.73 -20.14
C LEU A 365 -15.18 2.18 -18.82
N ILE A 366 -14.76 3.32 -18.28
CA ILE A 366 -15.38 3.91 -17.07
C ILE A 366 -16.85 4.22 -17.33
N ALA A 367 -17.18 4.85 -18.45
CA ALA A 367 -18.57 5.17 -18.80
C ALA A 367 -19.44 3.90 -18.99
N LEU A 368 -18.89 2.84 -19.60
CA LEU A 368 -19.57 1.55 -19.74
C LEU A 368 -19.84 0.90 -18.38
N GLN A 369 -18.88 0.93 -17.47
CA GLN A 369 -19.06 0.43 -16.10
C GLN A 369 -20.12 1.24 -15.33
N GLN A 370 -20.08 2.57 -15.42
CA GLN A 370 -21.06 3.45 -14.78
C GLN A 370 -22.48 3.21 -15.34
N ALA A 371 -22.60 2.96 -16.65
CA ALA A 371 -23.87 2.60 -17.27
C ALA A 371 -24.35 1.19 -16.90
N ALA A 372 -23.43 0.26 -16.63
CA ALA A 372 -23.76 -1.10 -16.22
C ALA A 372 -24.35 -1.15 -14.81
N GLY A 373 -23.87 -0.30 -13.88
CA GLY A 373 -24.44 0.06 -12.57
C GLY A 373 -24.66 -1.06 -11.56
N SER A 374 -25.38 -2.12 -11.94
CA SER A 374 -25.75 -3.28 -11.13
C SER A 374 -24.92 -4.53 -11.39
N ARG A 375 -23.99 -4.49 -12.36
CA ARG A 375 -23.03 -5.56 -12.64
C ARG A 375 -21.64 -5.00 -12.89
N ILE A 376 -20.63 -5.82 -12.66
CA ILE A 376 -19.27 -5.51 -13.08
C ILE A 376 -19.16 -5.76 -14.59
N HIS A 377 -18.67 -4.76 -15.32
CA HIS A 377 -18.37 -4.84 -16.74
C HIS A 377 -17.02 -5.54 -16.93
N HIS A 378 -16.99 -6.67 -17.63
CA HIS A 378 -15.83 -7.57 -17.63
C HIS A 378 -14.58 -6.93 -18.26
N ALA A 379 -14.75 -6.19 -19.37
CA ALA A 379 -13.65 -5.44 -19.99
C ALA A 379 -13.07 -4.36 -19.06
N PHE A 380 -13.91 -3.71 -18.25
CA PHE A 380 -13.46 -2.73 -17.25
C PHE A 380 -12.73 -3.42 -16.11
N MET A 381 -13.27 -4.54 -15.60
CA MET A 381 -12.68 -5.32 -14.50
C MET A 381 -11.28 -5.84 -14.83
N GLU A 382 -11.08 -6.40 -16.03
CA GLU A 382 -9.74 -6.81 -16.49
C GLU A 382 -8.77 -5.63 -16.49
N GLN A 383 -9.20 -4.48 -17.03
CA GLN A 383 -8.37 -3.29 -17.13
C GLN A 383 -8.06 -2.67 -15.76
N ALA A 384 -9.02 -2.66 -14.84
CA ALA A 384 -8.88 -2.18 -13.46
C ALA A 384 -7.94 -3.08 -12.66
N TYR A 385 -8.08 -4.41 -12.78
CA TYR A 385 -7.17 -5.38 -12.15
C TYR A 385 -5.73 -5.18 -12.64
N HIS A 386 -5.50 -5.11 -13.97
CA HIS A 386 -4.17 -4.90 -14.52
C HIS A 386 -3.59 -3.54 -14.16
N GLN A 387 -4.40 -2.47 -14.10
CA GLN A 387 -3.95 -1.18 -13.61
C GLN A 387 -3.56 -1.21 -12.12
N GLY A 388 -4.37 -1.86 -11.27
CA GLY A 388 -4.07 -2.02 -9.85
C GLY A 388 -2.75 -2.75 -9.64
N ARG A 389 -2.56 -3.89 -10.33
CA ARG A 389 -1.29 -4.64 -10.31
C ARG A 389 -0.11 -3.79 -10.78
N TYR A 390 -0.26 -3.09 -11.90
CA TYR A 390 0.77 -2.17 -12.41
C TYR A 390 1.16 -1.12 -11.38
N ALA A 391 0.17 -0.49 -10.72
CA ALA A 391 0.40 0.54 -9.74
C ALA A 391 1.03 0.00 -8.44
N MET A 392 0.67 -1.21 -8.00
CA MET A 392 1.35 -1.89 -6.89
C MET A 392 2.83 -2.11 -7.22
N VAL A 393 3.14 -2.63 -8.40
CA VAL A 393 4.53 -2.82 -8.87
C VAL A 393 5.27 -1.49 -8.80
N CYS A 394 4.71 -0.41 -9.38
CA CYS A 394 5.41 0.88 -9.50
C CYS A 394 5.59 1.66 -8.19
N SER A 395 4.79 1.41 -7.17
CA SER A 395 4.79 2.18 -5.91
C SER A 395 5.39 1.45 -4.71
N SER A 396 5.91 0.24 -4.90
CA SER A 396 6.48 -0.58 -3.84
C SER A 396 7.91 -1.01 -4.18
N GLY A 397 8.73 -1.19 -3.15
CA GLY A 397 10.15 -1.53 -3.31
C GLY A 397 11.02 -0.96 -2.19
N SER A 398 11.09 0.37 -2.11
CA SER A 398 11.88 1.03 -1.05
C SER A 398 11.14 1.06 0.30
N SER A 399 9.81 1.03 0.26
CA SER A 399 8.89 1.02 1.40
C SER A 399 7.59 0.31 1.00
N ALA A 400 6.65 0.19 1.94
CA ALA A 400 5.25 -0.09 1.64
C ALA A 400 4.64 1.04 0.78
N PRO A 401 3.53 0.80 0.06
CA PRO A 401 2.79 1.88 -0.60
C PRO A 401 2.16 2.82 0.44
N ARG A 402 2.20 4.12 0.18
CA ARG A 402 1.45 5.16 0.94
C ARG A 402 -0.03 5.12 0.57
N LEU A 403 -0.86 5.94 1.23
CA LEU A 403 -2.28 6.09 0.85
C LEU A 403 -2.49 6.42 -0.65
N CYS A 404 -1.57 7.16 -1.26
CA CYS A 404 -1.61 7.51 -2.69
C CYS A 404 -0.69 6.62 -3.56
N GLY A 405 -0.26 5.46 -3.05
CA GLY A 405 0.78 4.62 -3.62
C GLY A 405 2.13 5.31 -3.43
N MET A 406 2.47 6.18 -4.39
CA MET A 406 3.59 7.13 -4.26
C MET A 406 3.34 8.44 -5.01
N TRP A 407 2.15 8.65 -5.58
CA TRP A 407 1.89 9.73 -6.52
C TRP A 407 0.99 10.78 -5.91
N ILE A 408 1.55 11.97 -5.71
CA ILE A 408 0.77 13.13 -5.26
C ILE A 408 1.13 14.37 -6.08
N GLY A 409 0.12 15.19 -6.40
CA GLY A 409 0.32 16.50 -7.06
C GLY A 409 -0.09 17.67 -6.18
N GLU A 410 -0.43 17.42 -4.92
CA GLU A 410 -0.89 18.42 -3.97
C GLU A 410 -0.10 18.41 -2.66
N TRP A 411 0.04 19.59 -2.09
CA TRP A 411 0.57 19.77 -0.75
C TRP A 411 -0.52 19.49 0.29
N ASN A 412 -0.13 18.91 1.43
CA ASN A 412 -1.06 18.54 2.52
C ASN A 412 -2.23 17.63 2.04
N PRO A 413 -1.93 16.47 1.43
CA PRO A 413 -2.95 15.54 0.95
C PRO A 413 -3.87 15.06 2.08
N GLY A 414 -5.00 14.43 1.70
CA GLY A 414 -5.91 13.79 2.63
C GLY A 414 -5.16 12.83 3.57
N TRP A 415 -5.46 12.91 4.87
CA TRP A 415 -4.73 12.19 5.93
C TRP A 415 -3.20 12.29 5.82
N ARG A 416 -2.68 13.43 5.33
CA ARG A 416 -1.24 13.70 5.17
C ARG A 416 -0.51 12.74 4.22
N GLY A 417 -1.20 11.86 3.49
CA GLY A 417 -0.56 10.89 2.60
C GLY A 417 0.39 9.93 3.33
N ILE A 418 0.11 9.68 4.61
CA ILE A 418 0.93 8.84 5.49
C ILE A 418 0.62 7.35 5.29
N TYR A 419 1.17 6.51 6.15
CA TYR A 419 0.84 5.10 6.28
C TYR A 419 -0.20 4.93 7.39
N THR A 420 -1.39 4.44 7.06
CA THR A 420 -2.46 4.13 8.02
C THR A 420 -2.64 2.62 8.10
N LEU A 421 -2.39 2.06 9.28
CA LEU A 421 -2.14 0.64 9.56
C LEU A 421 -3.34 -0.10 10.17
N ASP A 422 -4.43 0.61 10.49
CA ASP A 422 -5.67 0.00 11.00
C ASP A 422 -6.69 -0.37 9.91
N ALA A 423 -6.30 -0.18 8.64
CA ALA A 423 -6.98 -0.74 7.47
C ALA A 423 -6.14 -0.56 6.18
N ASN A 424 -5.81 0.68 5.83
CA ASN A 424 -5.45 1.04 4.46
C ASN A 424 -4.21 0.33 3.92
N VAL A 425 -3.07 0.38 4.64
CA VAL A 425 -1.85 -0.30 4.19
C VAL A 425 -2.08 -1.80 4.09
N ASN A 426 -2.79 -2.39 5.04
CA ASN A 426 -3.05 -3.83 5.10
C ASN A 426 -3.89 -4.30 3.91
N LEU A 427 -4.93 -3.54 3.55
CA LEU A 427 -5.73 -3.78 2.34
C LEU A 427 -4.88 -3.61 1.07
N GLN A 428 -4.02 -2.58 1.05
CA GLN A 428 -3.16 -2.27 -0.09
C GLN A 428 -2.08 -3.33 -0.36
N VAL A 429 -1.63 -4.07 0.66
CA VAL A 429 -0.62 -5.13 0.52
C VAL A 429 -1.22 -6.53 0.50
N ALA A 430 -2.55 -6.69 0.58
CA ALA A 430 -3.21 -7.98 0.69
C ALA A 430 -2.91 -8.96 -0.48
N ALA A 431 -2.70 -8.42 -1.69
CA ALA A 431 -2.35 -9.21 -2.88
C ALA A 431 -0.83 -9.41 -3.07
N MET A 432 0.00 -8.85 -2.18
CA MET A 432 1.47 -8.80 -2.34
C MET A 432 2.08 -10.20 -2.50
N ASN A 433 1.77 -11.10 -1.57
CA ASN A 433 2.40 -12.42 -1.52
C ASN A 433 1.84 -13.38 -2.57
N THR A 434 0.51 -13.40 -2.71
CA THR A 434 -0.17 -14.26 -3.68
C THR A 434 0.08 -13.80 -5.11
N GLY A 435 0.37 -12.51 -5.33
CA GLY A 435 0.57 -11.93 -6.64
C GLY A 435 1.99 -11.91 -7.18
N HIS A 436 2.97 -12.59 -6.59
CA HIS A 436 4.38 -12.51 -7.02
C HIS A 436 4.89 -11.07 -7.16
N LEU A 437 4.71 -10.24 -6.11
CA LEU A 437 5.21 -8.86 -6.08
C LEU A 437 6.49 -8.80 -5.23
N THR A 438 7.63 -9.26 -5.77
CA THR A 438 8.82 -9.54 -4.94
C THR A 438 9.47 -8.28 -4.37
N GLN A 439 9.51 -7.20 -5.15
CA GLN A 439 9.95 -5.90 -4.65
C GLN A 439 9.01 -5.34 -3.57
N ALA A 440 7.71 -5.60 -3.68
CA ALA A 440 6.74 -5.15 -2.69
C ALA A 440 6.98 -5.83 -1.33
N GLN A 441 7.32 -7.12 -1.33
CA GLN A 441 7.66 -7.89 -0.13
C GLN A 441 8.85 -7.26 0.60
N LEU A 442 9.93 -6.97 -0.14
CA LEU A 442 11.09 -6.29 0.42
C LEU A 442 10.72 -4.91 0.98
N GLY A 443 9.99 -4.11 0.22
CA GLY A 443 9.57 -2.77 0.64
C GLY A 443 8.71 -2.78 1.91
N TYR A 444 7.80 -3.73 2.04
CA TYR A 444 6.98 -3.88 3.24
C TYR A 444 7.81 -4.28 4.47
N ILE A 445 8.74 -5.23 4.32
CA ILE A 445 9.66 -5.62 5.40
C ILE A 445 10.54 -4.44 5.82
N VAL A 446 11.10 -3.70 4.86
CA VAL A 446 11.88 -2.48 5.14
C VAL A 446 11.05 -1.47 5.93
N PHE A 447 9.82 -1.21 5.48
CA PHE A 447 8.90 -0.31 6.17
C PHE A 447 8.64 -0.74 7.62
N PHE A 448 8.29 -2.02 7.84
CA PHE A 448 8.01 -2.53 9.18
C PHE A 448 9.24 -2.44 10.08
N LEU A 449 10.38 -2.96 9.61
CA LEU A 449 11.62 -2.98 10.39
C LEU A 449 12.12 -1.57 10.73
N ARG A 450 12.03 -0.62 9.78
CA ARG A 450 12.41 0.77 10.03
C ARG A 450 11.64 1.40 11.20
N ASN A 451 10.37 1.02 11.37
CA ASN A 451 9.48 1.56 12.42
C ASN A 451 9.43 0.69 13.69
N ALA A 452 9.98 -0.53 13.65
CA ALA A 452 9.92 -1.48 14.78
C ALA A 452 10.49 -0.94 16.11
N PRO A 453 11.55 -0.11 16.14
CA PRO A 453 12.01 0.49 17.40
C PRO A 453 10.95 1.39 18.05
N ASP A 454 10.26 2.22 17.26
CA ASP A 454 9.16 3.04 17.79
C ASP A 454 7.98 2.17 18.28
N PHE A 455 7.74 1.00 17.67
CA PHE A 455 6.71 0.07 18.13
C PHE A 455 7.05 -0.58 19.48
N ALA A 456 8.33 -0.81 19.76
CA ALA A 456 8.77 -1.28 21.08
C ALA A 456 8.60 -0.17 22.13
N ASP A 457 9.02 1.06 21.79
CA ASP A 457 8.84 2.24 22.65
C ASP A 457 7.36 2.52 22.94
N ASN A 458 6.48 2.32 21.95
CA ASN A 458 5.04 2.44 22.11
C ASN A 458 4.49 1.50 23.18
N ALA A 459 4.85 0.21 23.15
CA ALA A 459 4.40 -0.77 24.14
C ALA A 459 4.88 -0.38 25.55
N ALA A 460 6.13 0.05 25.67
CA ALA A 460 6.70 0.51 26.93
C ALA A 460 6.00 1.76 27.47
N MET A 461 5.72 2.74 26.61
CA MET A 461 5.17 4.03 27.05
C MET A 461 3.65 4.04 27.17
N ALA A 462 2.91 3.25 26.40
CA ALA A 462 1.46 3.15 26.52
C ALA A 462 1.03 2.24 27.66
N TYR A 463 1.69 1.08 27.80
CA TYR A 463 1.26 0.03 28.72
C TYR A 463 2.26 -0.26 29.85
N GLY A 464 3.46 0.32 29.84
CA GLY A 464 4.53 -0.06 30.78
C GLY A 464 5.12 -1.44 30.46
N MET A 465 4.90 -1.94 29.24
CA MET A 465 5.29 -3.29 28.86
C MET A 465 6.76 -3.38 28.48
N HIS A 466 7.29 -4.57 28.64
CA HIS A 466 8.68 -4.87 28.37
C HIS A 466 8.77 -5.99 27.34
N ASP A 467 9.78 -5.95 26.45
CA ASP A 467 9.98 -6.93 25.39
C ASP A 467 8.69 -7.24 24.57
N ALA A 468 8.00 -6.16 24.19
CA ALA A 468 6.70 -6.19 23.53
C ALA A 468 6.69 -5.25 22.32
N LEU A 469 5.79 -5.49 21.37
CA LEU A 469 5.56 -4.60 20.22
C LEU A 469 4.13 -4.10 20.21
N GLN A 470 3.97 -2.79 20.09
CA GLN A 470 2.70 -2.14 19.85
C GLN A 470 2.80 -1.22 18.61
N VAL A 471 2.13 -1.64 17.54
CA VAL A 471 2.10 -0.89 16.29
C VAL A 471 1.16 0.32 16.45
N SER A 472 1.62 1.49 15.99
CA SER A 472 0.76 2.67 15.92
C SER A 472 -0.22 2.58 14.75
N VAL A 473 -1.36 3.28 14.85
CA VAL A 473 -2.29 3.39 13.71
C VAL A 473 -1.66 4.14 12.53
N ASN A 474 -0.83 5.15 12.79
CA ASN A 474 -0.21 5.97 11.74
C ASN A 474 1.32 6.01 11.83
N SER A 475 1.97 6.13 10.66
CA SER A 475 3.41 6.36 10.50
C SER A 475 3.65 7.31 9.31
N ASP A 476 4.60 8.24 9.41
CA ASP A 476 5.05 9.04 8.25
C ASP A 476 6.12 8.33 7.39
N GLY A 477 6.48 7.10 7.78
CA GLY A 477 7.53 6.27 7.18
C GLY A 477 8.90 6.48 7.80
N ASP A 478 9.17 7.63 8.40
CA ASP A 478 10.37 7.80 9.23
C ASP A 478 10.12 7.28 10.63
N ARG A 479 8.92 7.53 11.17
CA ARG A 479 8.59 7.34 12.59
C ARG A 479 7.14 6.88 12.77
N ALA A 480 6.88 6.13 13.84
CA ALA A 480 5.61 5.48 14.14
C ALA A 480 5.31 5.37 15.65
N MET A 481 5.64 6.43 16.39
CA MET A 481 5.28 6.63 17.80
C MET A 481 3.78 6.90 18.06
N HIS A 482 3.32 6.70 19.29
CA HIS A 482 2.01 7.17 19.75
C HIS A 482 2.02 8.68 20.04
N VAL A 483 1.89 9.49 18.98
CA VAL A 483 1.72 10.95 19.09
C VAL A 483 0.32 11.40 18.63
N GLU A 484 -0.22 10.77 17.58
CA GLU A 484 -1.49 11.16 16.96
C GLU A 484 -2.74 10.59 17.65
N TYR A 485 -2.91 10.79 18.96
CA TYR A 485 -4.07 10.28 19.69
C TYR A 485 -4.82 11.34 20.50
N ASP A 486 -6.12 11.13 20.66
CA ASP A 486 -7.02 11.87 21.53
C ASP A 486 -8.20 10.97 22.00
N ASN A 487 -9.28 11.56 22.51
CA ASN A 487 -10.44 10.79 22.99
C ASN A 487 -11.36 10.28 21.89
N ASP A 488 -11.34 10.91 20.70
CA ASP A 488 -12.14 10.45 19.56
C ASP A 488 -11.38 9.31 18.86
N TYR A 489 -10.04 9.45 18.80
CA TYR A 489 -9.10 8.53 18.17
C TYR A 489 -8.04 8.07 19.19
N PRO A 490 -8.39 7.14 20.10
CA PRO A 490 -7.49 6.62 21.13
C PRO A 490 -6.53 5.57 20.53
N PHE A 491 -5.77 5.95 19.51
CA PHE A 491 -4.90 5.07 18.73
C PHE A 491 -3.82 4.36 19.54
N GLN A 492 -3.50 4.85 20.74
CA GLN A 492 -2.61 4.19 21.69
C GLN A 492 -3.23 2.95 22.38
N TYR A 493 -4.53 2.72 22.21
CA TYR A 493 -5.24 1.53 22.69
C TYR A 493 -5.77 0.65 21.55
N TRP A 494 -5.25 0.84 20.34
CA TRP A 494 -5.43 -0.09 19.25
C TRP A 494 -4.37 -1.20 19.34
N ASN A 495 -4.81 -2.41 19.68
CA ASN A 495 -3.90 -3.49 20.10
C ASN A 495 -3.62 -4.51 19.00
N ALA A 496 -4.56 -4.68 18.06
CA ALA A 496 -4.45 -5.65 16.97
C ALA A 496 -3.29 -5.42 15.98
N GLY A 497 -2.65 -4.25 16.02
CA GLY A 497 -1.74 -3.79 14.97
C GLY A 497 -0.51 -4.66 14.74
N ALA A 498 0.12 -5.18 15.81
CA ALA A 498 1.31 -6.03 15.67
C ALA A 498 0.97 -7.35 14.97
N SER A 499 -0.11 -8.02 15.37
CA SER A 499 -0.57 -9.25 14.70
C SER A 499 -0.93 -8.98 13.24
N TRP A 500 -1.71 -7.93 12.96
CA TRP A 500 -2.15 -7.65 11.59
C TRP A 500 -0.97 -7.25 10.67
N CYS A 501 -0.02 -6.46 11.15
CA CYS A 501 1.09 -5.99 10.32
C CYS A 501 2.22 -7.03 10.17
N LEU A 502 2.33 -8.01 11.07
CA LEU A 502 3.26 -9.14 10.88
C LEU A 502 2.67 -10.22 9.97
N LEU A 503 1.35 -10.31 9.84
CA LEU A 503 0.69 -11.32 9.01
C LEU A 503 1.16 -11.30 7.54
N PRO A 504 1.29 -10.15 6.83
CA PRO A 504 1.84 -10.16 5.47
C PRO A 504 3.30 -10.65 5.38
N ILE A 505 4.11 -10.48 6.43
CA ILE A 505 5.49 -11.03 6.47
C ILE A 505 5.43 -12.54 6.71
N PHE A 506 4.52 -13.00 7.56
CA PHE A 506 4.29 -14.43 7.79
C PHE A 506 3.75 -15.13 6.54
N GLU A 507 2.82 -14.50 5.83
CA GLU A 507 2.31 -15.00 4.55
C GLU A 507 3.40 -15.05 3.47
N TYR A 508 4.38 -14.13 3.52
CA TYR A 508 5.55 -14.23 2.64
C TYR A 508 6.29 -15.55 2.89
N TRP A 509 6.51 -15.91 4.16
CA TRP A 509 7.06 -17.21 4.52
C TRP A 509 6.15 -18.37 4.10
N GLN A 510 4.82 -18.27 4.23
CA GLN A 510 3.92 -19.34 3.78
C GLN A 510 3.95 -19.54 2.25
N CYS A 511 4.12 -18.46 1.48
CA CYS A 511 4.15 -18.52 0.02
C CYS A 511 5.52 -18.91 -0.54
N TYR A 512 6.64 -18.59 0.15
CA TYR A 512 7.99 -18.75 -0.42
C TYR A 512 8.98 -19.49 0.50
N GLY A 513 8.58 -19.90 1.70
CA GLY A 513 9.46 -20.52 2.69
C GLY A 513 10.42 -19.52 3.32
N ASN A 514 11.50 -20.01 3.94
CA ASN A 514 12.52 -19.16 4.53
C ASN A 514 13.32 -18.42 3.43
N GLN A 515 13.54 -17.13 3.62
CA GLN A 515 14.14 -16.22 2.64
C GLN A 515 15.33 -15.45 3.25
N ARG A 516 16.23 -14.99 2.37
CA ARG A 516 17.33 -14.11 2.74
C ARG A 516 16.98 -12.68 2.38
N ILE A 517 16.67 -11.87 3.38
CA ILE A 517 16.30 -10.47 3.18
C ILE A 517 17.55 -9.60 3.19
N PRO A 518 17.89 -8.89 2.10
CA PRO A 518 19.08 -8.05 2.07
C PRO A 518 18.99 -6.92 3.11
N ILE A 519 20.10 -6.65 3.80
CA ILE A 519 20.20 -5.46 4.66
C ILE A 519 20.38 -4.24 3.77
N VAL A 520 19.48 -3.28 3.89
CA VAL A 520 19.53 -1.99 3.16
C VAL A 520 19.52 -0.82 4.14
N ASP A 521 20.11 0.31 3.74
CA ASP A 521 20.32 1.47 4.61
C ASP A 521 19.02 2.00 5.25
N SER A 522 17.90 1.95 4.51
CA SER A 522 16.59 2.42 4.98
C SER A 522 16.04 1.62 6.17
N MET A 523 16.53 0.40 6.45
CA MET A 523 16.12 -0.39 7.62
C MET A 523 16.63 0.17 8.96
N ASN A 524 17.67 1.01 8.95
CA ASN A 524 18.35 1.45 10.17
C ASN A 524 18.77 0.27 11.07
N ILE A 525 19.54 -0.67 10.50
CA ILE A 525 19.83 -1.98 11.11
C ILE A 525 20.39 -1.90 12.54
N HIS A 526 21.12 -0.84 12.87
CA HIS A 526 21.69 -0.65 14.21
C HIS A 526 20.63 -0.38 15.28
N ALA A 527 19.54 0.33 14.93
CA ALA A 527 18.42 0.53 15.85
C ALA A 527 17.62 -0.76 16.10
N LEU A 528 17.78 -1.77 15.23
CA LEU A 528 17.07 -3.04 15.34
C LEU A 528 17.74 -4.05 16.26
N GLN A 529 19.01 -3.87 16.65
CA GLN A 529 19.75 -4.84 17.47
C GLN A 529 18.94 -5.38 18.67
N PRO A 530 18.23 -4.54 19.46
CA PRO A 530 17.45 -5.02 20.61
C PRO A 530 16.21 -5.86 20.25
N LEU A 531 15.80 -5.85 18.98
CA LEU A 531 14.60 -6.51 18.45
C LEU A 531 14.93 -7.74 17.60
N LEU A 532 16.18 -7.89 17.19
CA LEU A 532 16.66 -9.08 16.50
C LEU A 532 16.98 -10.13 17.57
N GLY A 533 16.39 -11.31 17.51
CA GLY A 533 16.56 -12.37 18.51
C GLY A 533 15.41 -12.48 19.52
N VAL A 534 15.19 -13.69 20.02
CA VAL A 534 14.02 -14.05 20.85
C VAL A 534 14.20 -13.68 22.32
N GLU A 535 15.46 -13.59 22.77
CA GLU A 535 15.75 -13.19 24.14
C GLU A 535 15.49 -11.70 24.32
N ASP A 536 15.15 -11.34 25.56
CA ASP A 536 15.10 -9.97 26.01
C ASP A 536 16.43 -9.24 25.71
N GLY A 537 16.33 -8.03 25.17
CA GLY A 537 17.47 -7.24 24.71
C GLY A 537 18.03 -7.67 23.35
N GLY A 538 17.44 -8.68 22.70
CA GLY A 538 17.77 -9.06 21.33
C GLY A 538 19.13 -9.74 21.19
N LEU A 539 19.91 -9.35 20.18
CA LEU A 539 21.22 -9.94 19.88
C LEU A 539 22.33 -9.31 20.73
N SER A 540 23.26 -10.14 21.23
CA SER A 540 24.53 -9.64 21.77
C SER A 540 25.33 -8.90 20.70
N ASP A 541 26.25 -8.03 21.12
CA ASP A 541 27.11 -7.27 20.20
C ASP A 541 27.88 -8.18 19.23
N GLU A 542 28.37 -9.33 19.69
CA GLU A 542 29.07 -10.30 18.85
C GLU A 542 28.14 -10.95 17.82
N ALA A 543 26.94 -11.36 18.24
CA ALA A 543 25.97 -11.98 17.35
C ALA A 543 25.47 -10.98 16.29
N PHE A 544 25.23 -9.73 16.70
CA PHE A 544 24.83 -8.65 15.82
C PHE A 544 25.93 -8.29 14.82
N ALA A 545 27.20 -8.22 15.25
CA ALA A 545 28.33 -7.97 14.35
C ALA A 545 28.48 -9.06 13.27
N GLU A 546 28.27 -10.34 13.62
CA GLU A 546 28.27 -11.41 12.62
C GLU A 546 27.04 -11.37 11.69
N LEU A 547 25.86 -10.97 12.19
CA LEU A 547 24.67 -10.75 11.36
C LEU A 547 24.91 -9.63 10.32
N VAL A 548 25.44 -8.48 10.74
CA VAL A 548 25.74 -7.35 9.84
C VAL A 548 26.76 -7.76 8.78
N LYS A 549 27.81 -8.49 9.19
CA LYS A 549 28.84 -9.01 8.28
C LYS A 549 28.29 -10.04 7.29
N ARG A 550 27.26 -10.80 7.66
CA ARG A 550 26.56 -11.74 6.78
C ARG A 550 25.81 -11.03 5.65
N GLY A 551 25.38 -9.78 5.85
CA GLY A 551 24.78 -8.92 4.82
C GLY A 551 23.30 -9.18 4.50
N TYR A 552 22.64 -10.08 5.23
CA TYR A 552 21.22 -10.37 5.10
C TYR A 552 20.60 -10.82 6.44
N LEU A 553 19.29 -10.64 6.57
CA LEU A 553 18.44 -11.17 7.64
C LEU A 553 17.77 -12.48 7.17
N ASP A 554 17.81 -13.52 7.99
CA ASP A 554 17.03 -14.75 7.81
C ASP A 554 15.57 -14.48 8.20
N LEU A 555 14.64 -14.74 7.28
CA LEU A 555 13.23 -14.38 7.47
C LEU A 555 12.62 -15.07 8.70
N GLU A 556 12.93 -16.34 8.94
CA GLU A 556 12.43 -17.06 10.11
C GLU A 556 13.12 -16.59 11.40
N ARG A 557 14.45 -16.60 11.41
CA ARG A 557 15.25 -16.50 12.66
C ARG A 557 15.52 -15.08 13.12
N ASP A 558 15.69 -14.16 12.19
CA ASP A 558 16.09 -12.78 12.51
C ASP A 558 14.91 -11.81 12.44
N ILE A 559 13.81 -12.16 11.75
CA ILE A 559 12.64 -11.30 11.57
C ILE A 559 11.40 -11.91 12.25
N LEU A 560 10.83 -12.98 11.69
CA LEU A 560 9.52 -13.48 12.11
C LEU A 560 9.51 -13.96 13.55
N LEU A 561 10.40 -14.88 13.93
CA LEU A 561 10.38 -15.45 15.27
C LEU A 561 10.63 -14.38 16.37
N PRO A 562 11.65 -13.49 16.26
CA PRO A 562 11.85 -12.40 17.23
C PRO A 562 10.66 -11.44 17.35
N LEU A 563 10.09 -10.99 16.23
CA LEU A 563 9.02 -10.00 16.24
C LEU A 563 7.68 -10.61 16.68
N LEU A 564 7.36 -11.83 16.23
CA LEU A 564 6.19 -12.57 16.68
C LEU A 564 6.28 -12.95 18.16
N THR A 565 7.47 -13.23 18.70
CA THR A 565 7.65 -13.42 20.15
C THR A 565 7.25 -12.17 20.92
N ARG A 566 7.74 -10.99 20.52
CA ARG A 566 7.40 -9.73 21.20
C ARG A 566 5.93 -9.36 21.02
N GLN A 567 5.35 -9.66 19.87
CA GLN A 567 3.92 -9.54 19.64
C GLN A 567 3.11 -10.47 20.56
N ALA A 568 3.56 -11.70 20.83
CA ALA A 568 2.93 -12.60 21.78
C ALA A 568 3.11 -12.15 23.24
N ASN A 569 4.31 -11.65 23.59
CA ASN A 569 4.59 -11.06 24.90
C ASN A 569 3.68 -9.86 25.20
N PHE A 570 3.31 -9.05 24.19
CA PHE A 570 2.32 -7.98 24.34
C PHE A 570 0.95 -8.54 24.79
N TRP A 571 0.45 -9.57 24.13
CA TRP A 571 -0.85 -10.18 24.50
C TRP A 571 -0.82 -10.87 25.85
N GLU A 572 0.30 -11.49 26.22
CA GLU A 572 0.49 -12.01 27.57
C GLU A 572 0.39 -10.89 28.62
N GLN A 573 1.10 -9.78 28.39
CA GLN A 573 1.16 -8.67 29.35
C GLN A 573 -0.12 -7.82 29.41
N ILE A 574 -0.92 -7.75 28.33
CA ILE A 574 -2.21 -7.03 28.38
C ILE A 574 -3.26 -7.81 29.18
N CYS A 575 -3.13 -9.13 29.25
CA CYS A 575 -3.99 -10.03 29.99
C CYS A 575 -3.69 -9.99 31.49
N ALA A 576 -4.21 -8.97 32.17
CA ALA A 576 -4.14 -8.80 33.62
C ALA A 576 -5.21 -9.68 34.32
N PRO A 577 -4.85 -10.62 35.22
CA PRO A 577 -5.83 -11.50 35.88
C PRO A 577 -6.85 -10.75 36.73
N GLU A 578 -6.54 -9.53 37.18
CA GLU A 578 -7.48 -8.67 37.90
C GLU A 578 -8.72 -8.34 37.08
N TYR A 579 -8.63 -8.32 35.75
CA TYR A 579 -9.72 -8.02 34.83
C TYR A 579 -10.09 -9.26 34.03
N TYR A 580 -11.27 -9.82 34.31
CA TYR A 580 -11.67 -11.09 33.74
C TYR A 580 -13.18 -11.16 33.53
N THR A 581 -13.62 -12.12 32.73
CA THR A 581 -15.03 -12.53 32.71
C THR A 581 -15.20 -13.81 33.51
N ASP A 582 -16.21 -13.87 34.37
CA ASP A 582 -16.56 -15.10 35.09
C ASP A 582 -17.11 -16.19 34.14
N ALA A 583 -17.39 -17.38 34.66
CA ALA A 583 -17.88 -18.52 33.87
C ALA A 583 -19.22 -18.24 33.15
N ASP A 584 -19.99 -17.26 33.61
CA ASP A 584 -21.24 -16.81 32.99
C ASP A 584 -21.00 -15.67 31.97
N GLY A 585 -19.76 -15.21 31.81
CA GLY A 585 -19.36 -14.17 30.87
C GLY A 585 -19.61 -12.75 31.37
N ASN A 586 -19.76 -12.54 32.68
CA ASN A 586 -19.89 -11.21 33.28
C ASN A 586 -18.52 -10.62 33.58
N ALA A 587 -18.33 -9.32 33.30
CA ALA A 587 -17.09 -8.63 33.64
C ALA A 587 -16.90 -8.55 35.16
N ARG A 588 -15.68 -8.86 35.62
CA ARG A 588 -15.26 -8.84 37.01
C ARG A 588 -13.93 -8.10 37.16
N TYR A 589 -13.78 -7.47 38.32
CA TYR A 589 -12.54 -6.88 38.77
C TYR A 589 -12.24 -7.36 40.19
N GLU A 590 -11.06 -7.94 40.38
CA GLU A 590 -10.54 -8.33 41.70
C GLU A 590 -9.11 -7.82 41.86
N ALA A 591 -8.94 -6.78 42.67
CA ALA A 591 -7.64 -6.16 42.91
C ALA A 591 -6.64 -7.17 43.49
N GLY A 592 -5.49 -7.34 42.84
CA GLY A 592 -4.41 -8.23 43.27
C GLY A 592 -4.61 -9.70 42.93
N LYS A 593 -5.63 -10.06 42.13
CA LYS A 593 -5.77 -11.40 41.57
C LYS A 593 -4.59 -11.70 40.64
N THR A 594 -3.94 -12.84 40.85
CA THR A 594 -2.70 -13.22 40.12
C THR A 594 -2.89 -14.36 39.12
N SER A 595 -4.06 -14.97 39.09
CA SER A 595 -4.39 -16.08 38.16
C SER A 595 -5.90 -16.21 37.99
N LEU A 596 -6.31 -16.69 36.82
CA LEU A 596 -7.70 -17.06 36.56
C LEU A 596 -8.07 -18.39 37.23
N GLU A 597 -9.34 -18.52 37.64
CA GLU A 597 -9.95 -19.76 38.08
C GLU A 597 -10.58 -20.54 36.89
N ASP A 598 -10.92 -21.80 37.12
CA ASP A 598 -11.56 -22.65 36.11
C ASP A 598 -12.86 -22.01 35.60
N GLY A 599 -12.91 -21.80 34.28
CA GLY A 599 -14.08 -21.19 33.62
C GLY A 599 -13.97 -19.68 33.43
N GLU A 600 -13.08 -18.99 34.15
CA GLU A 600 -12.79 -17.57 33.93
C GLU A 600 -11.99 -17.37 32.63
N ARG A 601 -12.05 -16.16 32.06
CA ARG A 601 -11.26 -15.74 30.89
C ARG A 601 -10.74 -14.34 31.10
N TYR A 602 -9.58 -14.02 30.52
CA TYR A 602 -9.06 -12.65 30.56
C TYR A 602 -10.05 -11.69 29.90
N MET A 603 -10.02 -10.44 30.33
CA MET A 603 -10.68 -9.33 29.64
C MET A 603 -9.61 -8.39 29.07
N ILE A 604 -9.64 -8.14 27.76
CA ILE A 604 -8.74 -7.20 27.11
C ILE A 604 -9.25 -5.77 27.37
N ILE A 605 -8.48 -5.01 28.15
CA ILE A 605 -8.83 -3.66 28.58
C ILE A 605 -7.59 -2.76 28.79
N PRO A 606 -7.57 -1.53 28.23
CA PRO A 606 -8.51 -0.95 27.27
C PRO A 606 -8.39 -1.57 25.87
N ALA A 607 -9.47 -1.48 25.09
CA ALA A 607 -9.57 -1.92 23.71
C ALA A 607 -10.19 -0.83 22.83
N TYR A 608 -9.93 -0.87 21.53
CA TYR A 608 -10.48 0.03 20.54
C TYR A 608 -10.86 -0.76 19.29
N SER A 609 -12.12 -0.68 18.86
CA SER A 609 -12.56 -1.21 17.56
C SER A 609 -12.55 -0.08 16.55
N PRO A 610 -11.56 0.02 15.64
CA PRO A 610 -11.46 1.14 14.73
C PRO A 610 -12.71 1.29 13.87
N GLU A 611 -13.30 2.46 13.70
CA GLU A 611 -13.26 3.65 14.58
C GLU A 611 -14.65 3.86 15.21
N ASN A 612 -15.20 2.81 15.82
CA ASN A 612 -16.61 2.71 16.24
C ASN A 612 -16.79 2.79 17.76
N ASN A 613 -18.01 3.08 18.19
CA ASN A 613 -18.43 3.02 19.59
C ASN A 613 -19.80 2.33 19.73
N PRO A 614 -20.08 1.67 20.87
CA PRO A 614 -21.39 1.08 21.16
C PRO A 614 -22.51 2.12 21.21
N ILE A 615 -23.74 1.70 20.88
CA ILE A 615 -24.91 2.57 21.02
C ILE A 615 -25.12 2.94 22.49
N GLY A 616 -25.27 4.25 22.75
CA GLY A 616 -25.49 4.77 24.11
C GLY A 616 -24.22 4.92 24.95
N TYR A 617 -23.04 4.67 24.37
CA TYR A 617 -21.74 4.84 25.02
C TYR A 617 -20.85 5.69 24.12
N ASN A 618 -20.55 6.93 24.53
CA ASN A 618 -19.94 7.93 23.66
C ASN A 618 -18.41 7.80 23.51
N SER A 619 -17.77 6.91 24.29
CA SER A 619 -16.33 6.67 24.23
C SER A 619 -16.04 5.57 23.21
N THR A 620 -15.00 5.76 22.39
CA THR A 620 -14.45 4.72 21.51
C THR A 620 -13.49 3.79 22.25
N ILE A 621 -13.09 4.14 23.47
CA ILE A 621 -12.30 3.29 24.37
C ILE A 621 -13.26 2.32 25.09
N THR A 622 -13.07 1.04 24.83
CA THR A 622 -13.95 -0.07 25.22
C THR A 622 -13.16 -1.22 25.83
N ALA A 623 -13.81 -2.37 26.06
CA ALA A 623 -13.17 -3.62 26.45
C ALA A 623 -13.59 -4.75 25.48
N ASN A 624 -12.74 -5.77 25.33
CA ASN A 624 -13.00 -6.96 24.51
C ASN A 624 -13.52 -6.64 23.10
N ALA A 625 -12.84 -5.74 22.38
CA ALA A 625 -13.08 -5.59 20.94
C ALA A 625 -12.82 -6.94 20.25
N THR A 626 -13.76 -7.42 19.44
CA THR A 626 -13.64 -8.72 18.76
C THR A 626 -12.42 -8.78 17.83
N MET A 627 -12.03 -7.64 17.27
CA MET A 627 -10.78 -7.49 16.52
C MET A 627 -9.55 -7.89 17.35
N ASP A 628 -9.44 -7.38 18.59
CA ASP A 628 -8.30 -7.68 19.48
C ASP A 628 -8.29 -9.16 19.87
N ILE A 629 -9.46 -9.75 20.13
CA ILE A 629 -9.58 -11.19 20.43
C ILE A 629 -9.05 -12.02 19.28
N SER A 630 -9.49 -11.73 18.05
CA SER A 630 -9.07 -12.49 16.87
C SER A 630 -7.60 -12.25 16.51
N ALA A 631 -7.13 -11.00 16.61
CA ALA A 631 -5.73 -10.65 16.38
C ALA A 631 -4.79 -11.29 17.42
N ALA A 632 -5.20 -11.41 18.68
CA ALA A 632 -4.45 -12.15 19.70
C ALA A 632 -4.33 -13.63 19.34
N ARG A 633 -5.44 -14.26 18.92
CA ARG A 633 -5.45 -15.67 18.51
C ARG A 633 -4.56 -15.90 17.28
N ASP A 634 -4.71 -15.07 16.25
CA ASP A 634 -3.95 -15.14 15.01
C ASP A 634 -2.43 -14.95 15.26
N GLY A 635 -2.06 -13.95 16.05
CA GLY A 635 -0.67 -13.71 16.45
C GLY A 635 -0.04 -14.87 17.22
N LEU A 636 -0.79 -15.44 18.18
CA LEU A 636 -0.33 -16.62 18.93
C LEU A 636 -0.16 -17.85 18.02
N TRP A 637 -1.05 -18.06 17.05
CA TRP A 637 -0.88 -19.12 16.06
C TRP A 637 0.36 -18.92 15.18
N MET A 638 0.64 -17.68 14.76
CA MET A 638 1.84 -17.35 13.98
C MET A 638 3.12 -17.65 14.75
N VAL A 639 3.25 -17.23 16.02
CA VAL A 639 4.45 -17.54 16.82
C VAL A 639 4.60 -19.04 17.08
N ILE A 640 3.50 -19.77 17.34
CA ILE A 640 3.52 -21.23 17.50
C ILE A 640 4.02 -21.91 16.22
N ALA A 641 3.55 -21.45 15.06
CA ALA A 641 4.00 -21.97 13.77
C ALA A 641 5.51 -21.70 13.56
N MET A 642 6.00 -20.51 13.91
CA MET A 642 7.42 -20.17 13.80
C MET A 642 8.31 -20.96 14.77
N GLU A 643 7.88 -21.16 16.01
CA GLU A 643 8.59 -22.02 16.97
C GLU A 643 8.71 -23.46 16.45
N LYS A 644 7.62 -24.01 15.88
CA LYS A 644 7.59 -25.34 15.28
C LYS A 644 8.43 -25.45 14.00
N ALA A 645 8.56 -24.36 13.23
CA ALA A 645 9.39 -24.29 12.04
C ALA A 645 10.89 -24.19 12.38
N VAL A 646 11.26 -23.26 13.26
CA VAL A 646 12.67 -22.98 13.62
C VAL A 646 13.25 -24.04 14.56
N LYS A 647 12.43 -24.58 15.49
CA LYS A 647 12.82 -25.59 16.50
C LYS A 647 14.07 -25.19 17.29
N ARG A 648 14.11 -23.95 17.76
CA ARG A 648 15.19 -23.47 18.64
C ARG A 648 15.19 -24.24 19.98
N PRO A 649 16.29 -24.25 20.74
CA PRO A 649 16.29 -24.84 22.08
C PRO A 649 15.17 -24.25 22.95
N GLY A 650 14.32 -25.12 23.51
CA GLY A 650 13.20 -24.73 24.38
C GLY A 650 11.88 -24.39 23.68
N TYR A 651 11.79 -24.56 22.35
CA TYR A 651 10.59 -24.22 21.59
C TYR A 651 9.34 -24.94 22.08
N GLU A 652 9.43 -26.18 22.59
CA GLU A 652 8.27 -26.92 23.08
C GLU A 652 7.61 -26.24 24.28
N LYS A 653 8.42 -25.64 25.17
CA LYS A 653 7.91 -24.86 26.32
C LYS A 653 7.28 -23.55 25.88
N ALA A 654 7.87 -22.90 24.87
CA ALA A 654 7.29 -21.69 24.29
C ALA A 654 5.94 -21.99 23.63
N VAL A 655 5.85 -23.09 22.87
CA VAL A 655 4.59 -23.57 22.28
C VAL A 655 3.55 -23.84 23.36
N GLU A 656 3.89 -24.60 24.41
CA GLU A 656 2.97 -24.90 25.52
C GLU A 656 2.47 -23.62 26.21
N LYS A 657 3.35 -22.63 26.43
CA LYS A 657 3.00 -21.32 26.98
C LYS A 657 1.94 -20.61 26.12
N TRP A 658 2.17 -20.53 24.80
CA TRP A 658 1.28 -19.83 23.88
C TRP A 658 -0.05 -20.56 23.64
N GLU A 659 -0.02 -21.90 23.59
CA GLU A 659 -1.23 -22.73 23.56
C GLU A 659 -2.06 -22.54 24.85
N GLY A 660 -1.42 -22.44 26.02
CA GLY A 660 -2.10 -22.14 27.28
C GLY A 660 -2.75 -20.75 27.33
N LEU A 661 -2.10 -19.72 26.77
CA LEU A 661 -2.69 -18.38 26.69
C LEU A 661 -3.92 -18.35 25.75
N LEU A 662 -3.87 -19.05 24.60
CA LEU A 662 -4.98 -19.17 23.66
C LEU A 662 -6.27 -19.68 24.31
N GLU A 663 -6.17 -20.60 25.27
CA GLU A 663 -7.32 -21.18 25.98
C GLU A 663 -8.00 -20.21 26.96
N GLN A 664 -7.24 -19.20 27.42
CA GLN A 664 -7.64 -18.21 28.42
C GLN A 664 -8.13 -16.89 27.83
N LEU A 665 -7.93 -16.67 26.52
CA LEU A 665 -8.43 -15.48 25.81
C LEU A 665 -9.98 -15.38 25.87
N PRO A 666 -10.53 -14.14 25.78
CA PRO A 666 -11.98 -13.96 25.75
C PRO A 666 -12.63 -14.77 24.61
N ARG A 667 -13.87 -15.22 24.83
CA ARG A 667 -14.66 -15.91 23.82
C ARG A 667 -15.40 -14.91 22.92
N TYR A 668 -15.62 -15.29 21.67
CA TYR A 668 -16.57 -14.59 20.81
C TYR A 668 -17.98 -14.61 21.42
N ARG A 669 -18.72 -13.53 21.20
CA ARG A 669 -20.12 -13.41 21.57
C ARG A 669 -20.96 -13.09 20.36
N PHE A 670 -22.22 -13.48 20.44
CA PHE A 670 -23.21 -13.30 19.38
C PHE A 670 -24.36 -12.44 19.89
N ASP A 671 -24.92 -11.61 19.01
CA ASP A 671 -26.12 -10.82 19.31
C ASP A 671 -27.38 -11.72 19.21
N ALA A 672 -28.54 -11.19 19.60
CA ALA A 672 -29.79 -11.95 19.65
C ALA A 672 -30.24 -12.50 18.28
N ASP A 673 -29.80 -11.88 17.18
CA ASP A 673 -30.03 -12.32 15.80
C ASP A 673 -28.98 -13.32 15.30
N GLY A 674 -27.97 -13.65 16.12
CA GLY A 674 -26.86 -14.54 15.79
C GLY A 674 -25.65 -13.84 15.17
N ALA A 675 -25.67 -12.52 14.98
CA ALA A 675 -24.52 -11.77 14.45
C ALA A 675 -23.31 -11.86 15.37
N LEU A 676 -22.10 -11.93 14.80
CA LEU A 676 -20.87 -11.74 15.56
C LEU A 676 -20.84 -10.32 16.14
N ARG A 677 -20.66 -10.21 17.46
CA ARG A 677 -20.62 -8.93 18.14
C ARG A 677 -19.32 -8.20 17.88
N GLU A 678 -19.36 -6.88 17.76
CA GLU A 678 -18.16 -6.05 17.63
C GLU A 678 -17.40 -5.93 18.94
N TRP A 679 -18.13 -5.95 20.05
CA TRP A 679 -17.56 -6.04 21.39
C TRP A 679 -18.11 -7.26 22.11
N ALA A 680 -17.22 -8.13 22.57
CA ALA A 680 -17.57 -9.35 23.28
C ALA A 680 -17.90 -9.09 24.76
N MET A 681 -18.78 -8.12 25.02
CA MET A 681 -19.24 -7.69 26.35
C MET A 681 -20.77 -7.73 26.44
N ALA A 682 -21.33 -8.00 27.63
CA ALA A 682 -22.78 -8.00 27.83
C ALA A 682 -23.33 -6.57 27.89
N GLU A 683 -22.50 -5.64 28.31
CA GLU A 683 -22.78 -4.26 28.67
C GLU A 683 -22.95 -3.35 27.45
N TYR A 684 -22.37 -3.73 26.31
CA TYR A 684 -22.42 -2.94 25.09
C TYR A 684 -23.61 -3.31 24.20
N THR A 685 -24.04 -2.36 23.37
CA THR A 685 -25.05 -2.58 22.32
C THR A 685 -24.41 -2.31 20.97
N GLU A 686 -24.61 -3.21 20.00
CA GLU A 686 -23.96 -3.16 18.70
C GLU A 686 -24.31 -1.89 17.90
N ASN A 687 -23.32 -1.31 17.24
CA ASN A 687 -23.49 -0.17 16.34
C ASN A 687 -23.13 -0.55 14.91
N ASN A 688 -24.14 -0.87 14.10
CA ASN A 688 -23.96 -1.33 12.72
C ASN A 688 -23.87 -0.20 11.68
N ASN A 689 -24.03 1.07 12.08
CA ASN A 689 -23.95 2.21 11.17
C ASN A 689 -22.52 2.76 11.09
N HIS A 690 -21.59 1.99 10.54
CA HIS A 690 -20.18 2.39 10.42
C HIS A 690 -19.48 1.73 9.23
N ARG A 691 -18.52 2.43 8.62
CA ARG A 691 -17.75 1.91 7.47
C ARG A 691 -16.75 0.81 7.82
N HIS A 692 -16.30 0.73 9.08
CA HIS A 692 -15.33 -0.28 9.49
C HIS A 692 -16.00 -1.61 9.86
N LEU A 693 -15.26 -2.68 9.57
CA LEU A 693 -15.66 -4.08 9.76
C LEU A 693 -14.66 -4.80 10.68
N SER A 694 -14.09 -4.09 11.65
CA SER A 694 -12.96 -4.54 12.48
C SER A 694 -13.22 -5.88 13.19
N HIS A 695 -14.45 -6.12 13.65
CA HIS A 695 -14.87 -7.39 14.26
C HIS A 695 -14.94 -8.58 13.29
N LEU A 696 -14.87 -8.33 11.98
CA LEU A 696 -14.76 -9.37 10.96
C LEU A 696 -13.29 -9.72 10.65
N TYR A 697 -12.33 -9.29 11.48
CA TYR A 697 -10.92 -9.72 11.40
C TYR A 697 -10.77 -11.25 11.31
N GLY A 698 -11.56 -11.98 12.10
CA GLY A 698 -11.61 -13.45 12.10
C GLY A 698 -12.11 -14.06 10.78
N ALA A 699 -12.84 -13.27 9.98
CA ALA A 699 -13.17 -13.58 8.61
C ALA A 699 -12.02 -13.22 7.68
N TRP A 700 -11.57 -11.97 7.66
CA TRP A 700 -10.42 -11.49 6.91
C TRP A 700 -9.70 -10.38 7.69
N PRO A 701 -8.35 -10.39 7.79
CA PRO A 701 -7.42 -11.24 7.05
C PRO A 701 -7.20 -12.64 7.67
N ALA A 702 -7.65 -12.87 8.90
CA ALA A 702 -7.39 -14.12 9.60
C ALA A 702 -8.19 -15.30 9.01
N TYR A 703 -8.05 -16.46 9.64
CA TYR A 703 -8.47 -17.74 9.06
C TYR A 703 -9.52 -18.48 9.89
N GLU A 704 -9.99 -17.92 11.00
CA GLU A 704 -10.82 -18.64 11.98
C GLU A 704 -12.15 -19.10 11.38
N THR A 705 -12.82 -18.26 10.58
CA THR A 705 -14.06 -18.62 9.88
C THR A 705 -13.92 -19.79 8.90
N GLN A 706 -12.71 -20.10 8.45
CA GLN A 706 -12.49 -21.23 7.53
C GLN A 706 -12.68 -22.57 8.25
N ASN A 707 -12.39 -22.59 9.56
CA ASN A 707 -12.42 -23.77 10.41
C ASN A 707 -13.64 -23.81 11.35
N ASP A 708 -14.35 -22.70 11.53
CA ASP A 708 -15.55 -22.61 12.37
C ASP A 708 -16.75 -22.12 11.54
N ALA A 709 -17.65 -23.07 11.21
CA ALA A 709 -18.86 -22.80 10.44
C ALA A 709 -19.85 -21.89 11.19
N SER A 710 -19.87 -21.93 12.52
CA SER A 710 -20.76 -21.09 13.33
C SER A 710 -20.28 -19.64 13.36
N LEU A 711 -18.97 -19.44 13.49
CA LEU A 711 -18.35 -18.11 13.38
C LEU A 711 -18.49 -17.55 11.96
N ALA A 712 -18.36 -18.38 10.92
CA ALA A 712 -18.59 -17.97 9.54
C ALA A 712 -20.02 -17.48 9.33
N GLU A 713 -21.02 -18.20 9.86
CA GLU A 713 -22.42 -17.78 9.77
C GLU A 713 -22.69 -16.50 10.55
N ALA A 714 -22.19 -16.39 11.79
CA ALA A 714 -22.31 -15.18 12.59
C ALA A 714 -21.67 -13.96 11.89
N SER A 715 -20.55 -14.16 11.20
CA SER A 715 -19.87 -13.13 10.41
C SER A 715 -20.69 -12.70 9.19
N ARG A 716 -21.40 -13.64 8.53
CA ARG A 716 -22.32 -13.30 7.42
C ARG A 716 -23.48 -12.43 7.91
N ILE A 717 -24.08 -12.76 9.05
CA ILE A 717 -25.19 -11.99 9.62
C ILE A 717 -24.69 -10.58 10.01
N ALA A 718 -23.52 -10.48 10.64
CA ALA A 718 -22.92 -9.19 10.98
C ALA A 718 -22.63 -8.32 9.72
N LEU A 719 -22.13 -8.93 8.64
CA LEU A 719 -21.94 -8.26 7.36
C LEU A 719 -23.27 -7.76 6.75
N GLN A 720 -24.31 -8.59 6.77
CA GLN A 720 -25.65 -8.21 6.32
C GLN A 720 -26.24 -7.08 7.16
N ASN A 721 -25.97 -7.05 8.47
CA ASN A 721 -26.36 -5.96 9.34
C ASN A 721 -25.67 -4.66 8.94
N ARG A 722 -24.37 -4.69 8.63
CA ARG A 722 -23.66 -3.50 8.10
C ARG A 722 -24.30 -2.98 6.82
N ASP A 723 -24.66 -3.86 5.90
CA ASP A 723 -25.34 -3.47 4.64
C ASP A 723 -26.71 -2.84 4.86
N LYS A 724 -27.43 -3.34 5.85
CA LYS A 724 -28.78 -2.87 6.17
C LYS A 724 -28.76 -1.53 6.89
N TYR A 725 -27.78 -1.29 7.76
CA TYR A 725 -27.80 -0.17 8.71
C TYR A 725 -26.80 0.95 8.40
N ASN A 726 -25.71 0.69 7.67
CA ASN A 726 -24.76 1.73 7.27
C ASN A 726 -25.23 2.47 6.02
N THR A 727 -26.07 3.48 6.20
CA THR A 727 -26.58 4.31 5.09
C THR A 727 -25.88 5.67 5.00
N GLU A 728 -25.10 6.05 6.01
CA GLU A 728 -24.49 7.38 6.10
C GLU A 728 -23.00 7.37 5.77
N ASP A 729 -22.24 6.35 6.22
CA ASP A 729 -20.75 6.24 6.17
C ASP A 729 -20.21 5.34 5.06
N ALA A 730 -21.10 4.82 4.21
CA ALA A 730 -20.78 3.90 3.13
C ALA A 730 -20.24 4.61 1.87
N THR A 731 -19.06 5.25 1.96
CA THR A 731 -18.53 6.07 0.85
C THR A 731 -17.05 5.85 0.56
N ALA A 732 -16.31 5.30 1.53
CA ALA A 732 -14.87 5.19 1.49
C ALA A 732 -14.41 3.85 0.90
N GLY A 733 -13.44 3.92 -0.02
CA GLY A 733 -12.87 2.79 -0.74
C GLY A 733 -12.38 1.67 0.17
N HIS A 734 -11.59 1.98 1.20
CA HIS A 734 -11.11 0.99 2.17
C HIS A 734 -12.25 0.16 2.82
N GLY A 735 -13.38 0.78 3.17
CA GLY A 735 -14.53 0.07 3.76
C GLY A 735 -15.16 -0.91 2.78
N TRP A 736 -15.36 -0.48 1.54
CA TRP A 736 -15.84 -1.33 0.45
C TRP A 736 -14.89 -2.48 0.11
N MET A 737 -13.58 -2.21 0.08
CA MET A 737 -12.58 -3.25 -0.20
C MET A 737 -12.49 -4.26 0.92
N HIS A 738 -12.53 -3.82 2.18
CA HIS A 738 -12.56 -4.73 3.33
C HIS A 738 -13.80 -5.63 3.27
N LYS A 739 -14.97 -5.05 2.95
CA LYS A 739 -16.22 -5.79 2.75
C LYS A 739 -16.07 -6.86 1.65
N ALA A 740 -15.50 -6.48 0.51
CA ALA A 740 -15.27 -7.40 -0.61
C ALA A 740 -14.37 -8.59 -0.23
N LEU A 741 -13.30 -8.34 0.54
CA LEU A 741 -12.38 -9.38 1.01
C LEU A 741 -13.03 -10.32 2.04
N VAL A 742 -13.80 -9.76 2.98
CA VAL A 742 -14.60 -10.56 3.92
C VAL A 742 -15.61 -11.43 3.17
N SER A 743 -16.37 -10.87 2.22
CA SER A 743 -17.31 -11.63 1.38
C SER A 743 -16.62 -12.78 0.64
N ALA A 744 -15.48 -12.52 0.00
CA ALA A 744 -14.72 -13.56 -0.69
C ALA A 744 -14.29 -14.68 0.26
N ARG A 745 -13.78 -14.31 1.44
CA ARG A 745 -13.32 -15.29 2.45
C ARG A 745 -14.47 -16.09 3.07
N LEU A 746 -15.67 -15.51 3.16
CA LEU A 746 -16.92 -16.18 3.55
C LEU A 746 -17.58 -17.00 2.41
N LYS A 747 -16.92 -17.09 1.25
CA LYS A 747 -17.34 -17.82 0.05
C LYS A 747 -18.57 -17.22 -0.65
N ASP A 748 -18.76 -15.91 -0.51
CA ASP A 748 -19.84 -15.13 -1.13
C ASP A 748 -19.31 -14.25 -2.27
N GLY A 749 -19.23 -14.83 -3.48
CA GLY A 749 -18.73 -14.13 -4.65
C GLY A 749 -19.63 -12.99 -5.15
N ASP A 750 -20.96 -13.14 -5.02
CA ASP A 750 -21.89 -12.08 -5.42
C ASP A 750 -21.86 -10.91 -4.42
N GLY A 751 -21.73 -11.19 -3.12
CA GLY A 751 -21.48 -10.17 -2.10
C GLY A 751 -20.16 -9.44 -2.29
N MET A 752 -19.10 -10.15 -2.71
CA MET A 752 -17.82 -9.54 -3.09
C MET A 752 -18.03 -8.56 -4.25
N ALA A 753 -18.66 -9.00 -5.35
CA ALA A 753 -18.91 -8.13 -6.50
C ALA A 753 -19.80 -6.92 -6.14
N ALA A 754 -20.86 -7.14 -5.35
CA ALA A 754 -21.73 -6.07 -4.87
C ALA A 754 -20.98 -5.02 -4.05
N SER A 755 -19.95 -5.45 -3.29
CA SER A 755 -19.12 -4.56 -2.49
C SER A 755 -18.15 -3.72 -3.32
N LEU A 756 -17.74 -4.20 -4.50
CA LEU A 756 -16.87 -3.44 -5.41
C LEU A 756 -17.64 -2.38 -6.22
N LEU A 757 -18.92 -2.62 -6.50
CA LEU A 757 -19.74 -1.78 -7.39
C LEU A 757 -19.80 -0.30 -6.99
N PRO A 758 -19.92 0.11 -5.71
CA PRO A 758 -19.98 1.54 -5.36
C PRO A 758 -18.79 2.34 -5.89
N MET A 759 -17.57 1.84 -5.75
CA MET A 759 -16.37 2.50 -6.27
C MET A 759 -16.28 2.46 -7.81
N MET A 760 -16.81 1.42 -8.44
CA MET A 760 -16.75 1.21 -9.89
C MET A 760 -17.83 1.97 -10.67
N ALA A 761 -19.04 2.08 -10.11
CA ALA A 761 -20.21 2.66 -10.77
C ALA A 761 -20.36 4.17 -10.52
N GLU A 762 -19.62 4.73 -9.56
CA GLU A 762 -19.65 6.16 -9.22
C GLU A 762 -18.35 6.88 -9.65
N GLY A 763 -17.92 7.91 -8.92
CA GLY A 763 -16.75 8.75 -9.23
C GLY A 763 -15.40 8.20 -8.79
N GLY A 764 -15.26 6.88 -8.58
CA GLY A 764 -14.08 6.28 -7.95
C GLY A 764 -12.85 6.14 -8.84
N TYR A 765 -12.96 6.28 -10.17
CA TYR A 765 -11.86 6.10 -11.13
C TYR A 765 -11.60 7.35 -11.96
N TYR A 766 -10.34 7.78 -12.02
CA TYR A 766 -9.87 8.86 -12.90
C TYR A 766 -9.62 8.34 -14.33
N PRO A 767 -9.47 9.21 -15.34
CA PRO A 767 -9.14 8.81 -16.72
C PRO A 767 -7.82 8.05 -16.89
N SER A 768 -6.93 8.07 -15.88
CA SER A 768 -5.71 7.24 -15.81
C SER A 768 -5.95 5.83 -15.24
N LEU A 769 -7.19 5.54 -14.82
CA LEU A 769 -7.62 4.37 -14.03
C LEU A 769 -7.01 4.27 -12.62
N MET A 770 -6.36 5.34 -12.15
CA MET A 770 -6.08 5.53 -10.73
C MET A 770 -7.35 5.90 -9.98
N THR A 771 -7.37 5.76 -8.66
CA THR A 771 -8.60 5.79 -7.86
C THR A 771 -8.70 6.97 -6.90
N ASP A 772 -9.94 7.34 -6.59
CA ASP A 772 -10.29 8.22 -5.46
C ASP A 772 -10.57 7.36 -4.22
N HIS A 773 -10.46 7.95 -3.04
CA HIS A 773 -10.84 7.35 -1.78
C HIS A 773 -12.36 7.33 -1.59
N ASP A 774 -13.07 8.37 -2.04
CA ASP A 774 -14.48 8.56 -1.72
C ASP A 774 -15.33 8.66 -2.98
N THR A 775 -16.53 8.09 -2.94
CA THR A 775 -17.49 8.26 -4.05
C THR A 775 -18.29 9.57 -3.97
N ASN A 776 -18.42 10.18 -2.78
CA ASN A 776 -19.24 11.39 -2.61
C ASN A 776 -18.80 12.38 -1.49
N ARG A 777 -18.30 11.94 -0.33
CA ARG A 777 -18.10 12.79 0.87
C ARG A 777 -16.92 13.75 0.77
N ARG A 778 -15.79 13.22 0.30
CA ARG A 778 -14.55 13.97 0.04
C ARG A 778 -14.07 13.70 -1.38
N ASN A 779 -15.04 13.43 -2.28
CA ASN A 779 -14.82 13.31 -3.73
C ASN A 779 -13.77 14.34 -4.09
N HIS A 780 -12.69 13.87 -4.71
CA HIS A 780 -11.41 14.55 -4.82
C HIS A 780 -10.38 14.18 -3.72
N CYS A 781 -10.22 12.91 -3.35
CA CYS A 781 -9.11 12.43 -2.52
C CYS A 781 -8.36 11.26 -3.21
N TYR A 782 -7.27 11.56 -3.91
CA TYR A 782 -6.48 10.55 -4.64
C TYR A 782 -5.91 9.48 -3.69
N CYS A 783 -6.30 8.21 -3.88
CA CYS A 783 -5.95 7.10 -2.99
C CYS A 783 -5.90 5.77 -3.76
N THR A 784 -5.03 4.85 -3.35
CA THR A 784 -4.83 3.54 -4.01
C THR A 784 -5.47 2.37 -3.28
N ASP A 785 -6.16 2.60 -2.17
CA ASP A 785 -6.86 1.55 -1.42
C ASP A 785 -7.83 0.75 -2.29
N THR A 786 -8.61 1.42 -3.14
CA THR A 786 -9.57 0.80 -4.05
C THR A 786 -8.86 0.00 -5.13
N SER A 787 -7.92 0.61 -5.85
CA SER A 787 -7.23 -0.08 -6.95
C SER A 787 -6.46 -1.32 -6.47
N TYR A 788 -5.87 -1.30 -5.28
CA TYR A 788 -5.14 -2.45 -4.74
C TYR A 788 -6.06 -3.46 -4.07
N GLY A 789 -7.11 -3.00 -3.38
CA GLY A 789 -8.15 -3.85 -2.81
C GLY A 789 -8.89 -4.66 -3.87
N VAL A 790 -9.11 -4.10 -5.07
CA VAL A 790 -9.67 -4.83 -6.22
C VAL A 790 -8.79 -6.02 -6.63
N VAL A 791 -7.47 -5.85 -6.67
CA VAL A 791 -6.53 -6.95 -6.97
C VAL A 791 -6.64 -8.04 -5.91
N ALA A 792 -6.66 -7.67 -4.63
CA ALA A 792 -6.79 -8.61 -3.54
C ALA A 792 -8.14 -9.34 -3.53
N ALA A 793 -9.25 -8.65 -3.80
CA ALA A 793 -10.58 -9.26 -3.90
C ALA A 793 -10.67 -10.27 -5.04
N VAL A 794 -10.05 -9.97 -6.20
CA VAL A 794 -9.92 -10.94 -7.30
C VAL A 794 -9.13 -12.17 -6.83
N HIS A 795 -7.98 -11.99 -6.18
CA HIS A 795 -7.16 -13.09 -5.70
C HIS A 795 -7.93 -14.00 -4.72
N GLU A 796 -8.58 -13.41 -3.71
CA GLU A 796 -9.37 -14.15 -2.72
C GLU A 796 -10.58 -14.87 -3.34
N ALA A 797 -11.17 -14.32 -4.40
CA ALA A 797 -12.30 -14.95 -5.09
C ALA A 797 -11.89 -16.15 -5.97
N VAL A 798 -10.70 -16.09 -6.58
CA VAL A 798 -10.20 -17.13 -7.49
C VAL A 798 -9.34 -18.18 -6.78
N LEU A 799 -8.72 -17.86 -5.64
CA LEU A 799 -7.85 -18.78 -4.92
C LEU A 799 -7.83 -18.47 -3.42
N PHE A 800 -8.28 -19.42 -2.62
CA PHE A 800 -8.01 -19.44 -1.18
C PHE A 800 -6.88 -20.43 -0.90
N SER A 801 -6.00 -20.10 0.04
CA SER A 801 -4.96 -21.02 0.51
C SER A 801 -4.53 -20.68 1.92
N ASN A 802 -4.10 -21.71 2.65
CA ASN A 802 -3.42 -21.66 3.94
C ASN A 802 -2.44 -22.84 4.02
N THR A 803 -1.66 -22.96 5.09
CA THR A 803 -0.72 -24.08 5.28
C THR A 803 -1.42 -25.44 5.08
N GLY A 804 -0.98 -26.20 4.08
CA GLY A 804 -1.51 -27.53 3.75
C GLY A 804 -2.86 -27.55 3.02
N GLU A 805 -3.44 -26.40 2.64
CA GLU A 805 -4.75 -26.32 2.00
C GLU A 805 -4.78 -25.32 0.84
N ILE A 806 -5.40 -25.75 -0.27
CA ILE A 806 -5.74 -24.89 -1.41
C ILE A 806 -7.20 -25.13 -1.78
N GLN A 807 -7.96 -24.05 -2.01
CA GLN A 807 -9.28 -24.08 -2.59
C GLN A 807 -9.31 -23.20 -3.85
N LEU A 808 -9.59 -23.83 -5.00
CA LEU A 808 -9.70 -23.15 -6.29
C LEU A 808 -11.09 -22.53 -6.46
N ALA A 809 -11.16 -21.33 -7.05
CA ALA A 809 -12.41 -20.63 -7.32
C ALA A 809 -13.39 -20.60 -6.12
N PRO A 810 -12.94 -20.27 -4.90
CA PRO A 810 -13.75 -20.38 -3.69
C PRO A 810 -14.96 -19.45 -3.66
N ALA A 811 -14.90 -18.30 -4.33
CA ALA A 811 -15.91 -17.24 -4.23
C ALA A 811 -16.04 -16.46 -5.54
N LEU A 812 -16.11 -17.15 -6.68
CA LEU A 812 -16.36 -16.49 -7.97
C LEU A 812 -17.76 -15.84 -7.97
N PRO A 813 -17.88 -14.56 -8.37
CA PRO A 813 -19.18 -13.96 -8.67
C PRO A 813 -19.94 -14.77 -9.72
N SER A 814 -21.26 -14.89 -9.57
CA SER A 814 -22.11 -15.70 -10.45
C SER A 814 -22.04 -15.30 -11.92
N HIS A 815 -21.82 -14.01 -12.18
CA HIS A 815 -21.69 -13.46 -13.54
C HIS A 815 -20.29 -13.66 -14.15
N TRP A 816 -19.27 -14.07 -13.38
CA TRP A 816 -17.97 -14.49 -13.91
C TRP A 816 -18.02 -15.93 -14.41
N SER A 817 -18.91 -16.19 -15.38
CA SER A 817 -19.23 -17.55 -15.85
C SER A 817 -18.03 -18.31 -16.42
N GLU A 818 -17.06 -17.61 -17.00
CA GLU A 818 -15.86 -18.21 -17.60
C GLU A 818 -14.70 -17.22 -17.53
N GLY A 819 -13.50 -17.72 -17.25
CA GLY A 819 -12.31 -16.90 -17.12
C GLY A 819 -11.06 -17.71 -16.75
N SER A 820 -9.96 -16.99 -16.54
CA SER A 820 -8.69 -17.57 -16.13
C SER A 820 -7.88 -16.65 -15.22
N MET A 821 -7.07 -17.25 -14.36
CA MET A 821 -6.08 -16.62 -13.52
C MET A 821 -4.80 -17.45 -13.59
N ASN A 822 -3.67 -16.83 -13.89
CA ASN A 822 -2.38 -17.53 -14.02
C ASN A 822 -1.34 -16.94 -13.08
N GLY A 823 -0.46 -17.80 -12.56
CA GLY A 823 0.71 -17.43 -11.77
C GLY A 823 0.37 -16.81 -10.42
N LEU A 824 -0.54 -17.42 -9.64
CA LEU A 824 -0.73 -17.05 -8.24
C LEU A 824 0.12 -17.94 -7.32
N MET A 825 0.68 -17.38 -6.26
CA MET A 825 1.21 -18.17 -5.15
C MET A 825 0.12 -18.51 -4.14
N ALA A 826 0.10 -19.77 -3.73
CA ALA A 826 -0.62 -20.25 -2.58
C ALA A 826 0.28 -20.26 -1.33
N ARG A 827 -0.33 -20.07 -0.15
CA ARG A 827 0.27 -20.15 1.20
C ARG A 827 0.70 -21.57 1.61
N THR A 828 1.10 -22.37 0.63
CA THR A 828 1.60 -23.74 0.74
C THR A 828 2.95 -23.87 0.03
N GLN A 829 3.60 -22.75 -0.33
CA GLN A 829 4.75 -22.72 -1.24
C GLN A 829 4.43 -23.37 -2.58
N THR A 830 3.27 -23.05 -3.18
CA THR A 830 2.83 -23.64 -4.45
C THR A 830 2.40 -22.56 -5.42
N GLU A 831 2.94 -22.58 -6.62
CA GLU A 831 2.49 -21.76 -7.74
C GLU A 831 1.30 -22.44 -8.43
N VAL A 832 0.18 -21.72 -8.51
CA VAL A 832 -0.94 -22.02 -9.39
C VAL A 832 -0.62 -21.42 -10.75
N LYS A 833 0.19 -22.14 -11.53
CA LYS A 833 0.70 -21.69 -12.85
C LYS A 833 -0.42 -21.30 -13.80
N SER A 834 -1.51 -22.06 -13.79
CA SER A 834 -2.74 -21.71 -14.48
C SER A 834 -3.95 -22.20 -13.73
N LEU A 835 -5.01 -21.40 -13.72
CA LEU A 835 -6.34 -21.71 -13.23
C LEU A 835 -7.34 -21.20 -14.27
N SER A 836 -8.27 -22.07 -14.68
CA SER A 836 -9.38 -21.70 -15.58
C SER A 836 -10.68 -22.29 -15.05
N TRP A 837 -11.77 -21.56 -15.21
CA TRP A 837 -13.09 -22.02 -14.80
C TRP A 837 -14.11 -21.82 -15.91
N ASN A 838 -15.11 -22.70 -15.90
CA ASN A 838 -16.33 -22.56 -16.68
C ASN A 838 -17.51 -23.01 -15.82
N LEU A 839 -18.20 -22.05 -15.21
CA LEU A 839 -19.33 -22.29 -14.30
C LEU A 839 -20.53 -22.91 -15.04
N ARG A 840 -20.67 -22.65 -16.35
CA ARG A 840 -21.76 -23.23 -17.16
C ARG A 840 -21.56 -24.73 -17.37
N ASN A 841 -20.31 -25.16 -17.51
CA ASN A 841 -19.95 -26.57 -17.64
C ASN A 841 -19.70 -27.23 -16.28
N GLY A 842 -19.71 -26.49 -15.17
CA GLY A 842 -19.40 -27.00 -13.83
C GLY A 842 -17.94 -27.46 -13.70
N THR A 843 -17.00 -26.79 -14.38
CA THR A 843 -15.61 -27.25 -14.43
C THR A 843 -14.63 -26.21 -13.89
N VAL A 844 -13.66 -26.65 -13.09
CA VAL A 844 -12.48 -25.88 -12.69
C VAL A 844 -11.24 -26.71 -12.97
N GLN A 845 -10.24 -26.13 -13.64
CA GLN A 845 -8.98 -26.78 -13.96
C GLN A 845 -7.81 -25.92 -13.49
N ALA A 846 -6.78 -26.57 -12.95
CA ALA A 846 -5.53 -25.89 -12.61
C ALA A 846 -4.28 -26.74 -12.93
N THR A 847 -3.16 -26.04 -13.07
CA THR A 847 -1.81 -26.61 -13.10
C THR A 847 -1.04 -26.06 -11.91
N LEU A 848 -0.58 -26.96 -11.04
CA LEU A 848 0.08 -26.64 -9.79
C LEU A 848 1.54 -27.07 -9.84
N ARG A 849 2.43 -26.26 -9.27
CA ARG A 849 3.84 -26.59 -9.05
C ARG A 849 4.27 -26.16 -7.65
N SER A 850 4.82 -27.08 -6.88
CA SER A 850 5.33 -26.76 -5.54
C SER A 850 6.71 -26.10 -5.64
N GLY A 851 7.11 -25.34 -4.63
CA GLY A 851 8.49 -24.87 -4.43
C GLY A 851 9.35 -25.87 -3.65
N ILE A 852 8.74 -26.92 -3.12
CA ILE A 852 9.38 -27.96 -2.30
C ILE A 852 8.91 -29.37 -2.71
N ASP A 853 9.70 -30.39 -2.37
CA ASP A 853 9.38 -31.80 -2.62
C ASP A 853 8.48 -32.40 -1.54
N GLY A 854 7.61 -33.34 -1.95
CA GLY A 854 6.73 -34.07 -1.03
C GLY A 854 5.68 -33.21 -0.34
N ASN A 855 5.26 -32.11 -0.97
CA ASN A 855 4.31 -31.16 -0.40
C ASN A 855 2.89 -31.73 -0.42
N GLU A 856 2.38 -32.11 0.75
CA GLU A 856 1.04 -32.68 0.91
C GLU A 856 -0.01 -31.57 1.05
N ILE A 857 -1.01 -31.57 0.17
CA ILE A 857 -2.02 -30.53 0.11
C ILE A 857 -3.43 -31.14 0.06
N ARG A 858 -4.32 -30.60 0.90
CA ARG A 858 -5.77 -30.76 0.77
C ARG A 858 -6.24 -29.77 -0.29
N LEU A 859 -6.68 -30.29 -1.43
CA LEU A 859 -7.11 -29.49 -2.57
C LEU A 859 -8.61 -29.63 -2.81
N GLY A 860 -9.32 -28.51 -2.87
CA GLY A 860 -10.74 -28.46 -3.23
C GLY A 860 -11.05 -27.40 -4.27
N ALA A 861 -12.32 -27.31 -4.66
CA ALA A 861 -12.84 -26.24 -5.51
C ALA A 861 -14.14 -25.67 -4.92
N GLY A 862 -14.40 -24.38 -5.15
CA GLY A 862 -15.61 -23.68 -4.68
C GLY A 862 -16.85 -23.90 -5.53
N ILE A 863 -16.72 -24.53 -6.70
CA ILE A 863 -17.87 -25.02 -7.47
C ILE A 863 -18.47 -26.27 -6.80
N GLN A 864 -19.68 -26.67 -7.21
CA GLN A 864 -20.19 -28.01 -6.91
C GLN A 864 -19.51 -29.01 -7.85
N TRP A 865 -18.97 -30.10 -7.30
CA TRP A 865 -18.29 -31.15 -8.05
C TRP A 865 -18.42 -32.49 -7.32
N THR A 866 -18.35 -33.58 -8.07
CA THR A 866 -18.39 -34.95 -7.51
C THR A 866 -17.23 -35.81 -7.97
N LYS A 867 -16.48 -35.32 -8.97
CA LYS A 867 -15.35 -36.02 -9.58
C LYS A 867 -14.15 -35.09 -9.68
N ALA A 868 -12.97 -35.64 -9.43
CA ALA A 868 -11.70 -34.96 -9.64
C ALA A 868 -10.74 -35.85 -10.43
N LEU A 869 -10.01 -35.25 -11.36
CA LEU A 869 -8.96 -35.88 -12.14
C LEU A 869 -7.60 -35.26 -11.78
N VAL A 870 -6.61 -36.09 -11.48
CA VAL A 870 -5.20 -35.69 -11.32
C VAL A 870 -4.39 -36.32 -12.45
N ASN A 871 -3.75 -35.49 -13.29
CA ASN A 871 -3.04 -35.90 -14.50
C ASN A 871 -3.88 -36.86 -15.40
N GLY A 872 -5.19 -36.58 -15.48
CA GLY A 872 -6.16 -37.35 -16.27
C GLY A 872 -6.67 -38.63 -15.60
N GLN A 873 -6.22 -38.95 -14.39
CA GLN A 873 -6.69 -40.12 -13.63
C GLN A 873 -7.66 -39.69 -12.53
N GLU A 874 -8.79 -40.38 -12.41
CA GLU A 874 -9.76 -40.13 -11.36
C GLU A 874 -9.18 -40.52 -9.99
N VAL A 875 -9.35 -39.63 -9.02
CA VAL A 875 -8.86 -39.82 -7.64
C VAL A 875 -10.02 -39.88 -6.65
N GLN A 876 -9.76 -40.45 -5.49
CA GLN A 876 -10.76 -40.56 -4.43
C GLN A 876 -11.11 -39.18 -3.87
N VAL A 877 -12.40 -38.86 -3.85
CA VAL A 877 -12.95 -37.69 -3.15
C VAL A 877 -13.11 -38.02 -1.66
N LEU A 878 -12.67 -37.10 -0.82
CA LEU A 878 -12.73 -37.16 0.64
C LEU A 878 -13.53 -35.98 1.18
N GLY A 879 -13.87 -36.01 2.48
CA GLY A 879 -14.69 -34.98 3.12
C GLY A 879 -16.19 -35.29 3.07
N ASP A 880 -17.01 -34.36 3.54
CA ASP A 880 -18.46 -34.42 3.41
C ASP A 880 -18.93 -33.74 2.12
N GLU A 881 -20.23 -33.85 1.81
CA GLU A 881 -20.82 -33.24 0.62
C GLU A 881 -20.71 -31.70 0.61
N ALA A 882 -20.53 -31.06 1.78
CA ALA A 882 -20.45 -29.61 1.89
C ALA A 882 -19.03 -29.07 1.66
N LYS A 883 -17.99 -29.85 2.00
CA LYS A 883 -16.57 -29.51 1.84
C LYS A 883 -15.78 -30.70 1.27
N PRO A 884 -16.07 -31.16 0.04
CA PRO A 884 -15.30 -32.22 -0.59
C PRO A 884 -13.89 -31.72 -0.91
N TYR A 885 -12.91 -32.62 -0.85
CA TYR A 885 -11.52 -32.36 -1.21
C TYR A 885 -10.82 -33.62 -1.72
N ILE A 886 -9.66 -33.45 -2.34
CA ILE A 886 -8.72 -34.53 -2.66
C ILE A 886 -7.39 -34.28 -1.95
N LEU A 887 -6.63 -35.35 -1.73
CA LEU A 887 -5.25 -35.24 -1.27
C LEU A 887 -4.31 -35.36 -2.46
N ILE A 888 -3.37 -34.43 -2.57
CA ILE A 888 -2.31 -34.45 -3.57
C ILE A 888 -0.95 -34.31 -2.90
N THR A 889 0.07 -34.83 -3.56
CA THR A 889 1.47 -34.60 -3.21
C THR A 889 2.15 -33.93 -4.40
N LEU A 890 2.77 -32.77 -4.18
CA LEU A 890 3.47 -31.99 -5.20
C LEU A 890 4.98 -32.03 -4.98
N ASN A 891 5.74 -31.91 -6.06
CA ASN A 891 7.20 -31.81 -6.04
C ASN A 891 7.68 -30.52 -6.72
N ALA A 892 8.93 -30.11 -6.47
CA ALA A 892 9.44 -28.81 -6.90
C ALA A 892 9.52 -28.66 -8.43
N ASP A 893 9.82 -29.76 -9.13
CA ASP A 893 10.11 -29.78 -10.57
C ASP A 893 8.99 -30.40 -11.43
N GLU A 894 7.84 -30.72 -10.84
CA GLU A 894 6.76 -31.45 -11.51
C GLU A 894 5.46 -30.66 -11.53
N ASP A 895 4.91 -30.45 -12.73
CA ASP A 895 3.57 -29.89 -12.89
C ASP A 895 2.52 -30.98 -12.64
N LEU A 896 1.55 -30.67 -11.78
CA LEU A 896 0.39 -31.51 -11.53
C LEU A 896 -0.87 -30.81 -12.07
N ASN A 897 -1.56 -31.49 -12.99
CA ASN A 897 -2.80 -30.97 -13.57
C ASN A 897 -4.00 -31.55 -12.83
N VAL A 898 -4.92 -30.68 -12.41
CA VAL A 898 -6.16 -31.06 -11.75
C VAL A 898 -7.37 -30.56 -12.52
N VAL A 899 -8.45 -31.36 -12.53
CA VAL A 899 -9.75 -30.97 -13.08
C VAL A 899 -10.85 -31.42 -12.12
N PHE A 900 -11.72 -30.50 -11.71
CA PHE A 900 -12.92 -30.74 -10.93
C PHE A 900 -14.17 -30.68 -11.84
N GLN A 901 -15.08 -31.65 -11.70
CA GLN A 901 -16.30 -31.85 -12.52
C GLN A 901 -17.51 -32.33 -11.72
#